data_AF-A0A930YYX2-F1
#
_entry.id   AF-A0A930YYX2-F1
#
_cell.length_a   1.000
_cell.length_b   1.000
_cell.length_c   1.000
_cell.angle_alpha   90.00
_cell.angle_beta   90.00
_cell.angle_gamma   90.00
#
_symmetry.space_group_name_H-M   'P 1'
#
loop_
_entity.id
_entity.type
_entity.pdbx_description
1 polymer ?
#
loop_
_entity_poly.entity_id
_entity_poly.type
_entity_poly.pdbx_seq_one_letter_code
_entity_poly.pdbx_strand_id
1 'polypeptide(L)'
;MATVYAPSSVFVRPLSAVIVQARAGRLPQVSAAIQGRELTRVLSLGPFKGVRPWASAAFTAARAIPAFDMHAAVLDAVTVSDLAQSPDVAAIYEDRPVRISQFPSVPAEGTYSLEVPPTSGGRSPQTLFFTSTEWTRRLLGADVANAAGFSGQGVKACVVDTGGGQFHPQTRRGTFLTAIPGNHFDVVSHGCIEGEAYIRTTFCGVATMRELFDRASSLWGQSASEIGDTVTPPVDILTIGFNATTGRSEPTRVLAIHRIPHRGRLVRVTGSNGRTYTTTPWHPFLTCDRRTGRTEYRRADRLAEWAGANNHYIVSPDGVADLPGVALLSPEENYLAGLYIAEGFLSPNHIAGTGRVRALPRLIYSLSEAELPVFGAHLTRLGYGHTPHGRNAVQVFSATFVRALVGLGFPVGGRKATTVTIPEPLLKQPKEHLLALVAGIVDGDGSFGQGRVGIRIATSSRRLAEQLTALLSSMGHHISLKRATRAGRDNGHGGVAKVDGWHVSVLKSSVGPFADAILPHLVLHPDRARTRYAGRWDNGTAARKGTLGHLWIKRVEEVDFDGYLYDLTTSTGNYAAGREGMAAIHNTWCLSALGGTLYQDHAFSQVAGVPVLCEGMAPLCGLLAIKALDFVIGTAPTSILLSALEMALAQKVDVLSLSWGGPVSGATPAADPFYPAMAALDAAGVLVFAAAGNSGPGASTLDSPGALPQPVTVGAWNALSNSFNPMFGAAGSVCNFSSRGPTPWGAVKPDCVAPGAIIDSGVSAFSEMAVSYTQRPHEANAIAGTSMSTPQAAGIGVLARQAHAKLLGKTLTSAEVKAMLVAANGPPNNVYGSGALTWDVYRAWLSTQYGVTI
;
A
#
# COMPACT_ATOMS: atom_id res chain seq x y z
N MET A 1 24.82 -4.00 -55.75
CA MET A 1 24.87 -5.46 -55.51
C MET A 1 23.78 -5.79 -54.51
N ALA A 2 22.68 -6.38 -54.97
CA ALA A 2 21.59 -6.82 -54.12
C ALA A 2 21.85 -8.27 -53.72
N THR A 3 21.93 -8.53 -52.42
CA THR A 3 21.87 -9.88 -51.87
C THR A 3 20.87 -9.85 -50.71
N VAL A 4 19.62 -10.19 -51.00
CA VAL A 4 18.68 -10.67 -49.98
C VAL A 4 18.39 -12.11 -50.37
N TYR A 5 18.91 -13.06 -49.60
CA TYR A 5 18.20 -14.23 -49.10
C TYR A 5 19.15 -15.04 -48.21
N ALA A 6 18.88 -15.06 -46.91
CA ALA A 6 19.22 -16.19 -46.05
C ALA A 6 17.94 -17.02 -45.89
N PRO A 7 18.00 -18.36 -46.03
CA PRO A 7 16.82 -19.20 -45.95
C PRO A 7 16.31 -19.23 -44.50
N SER A 8 15.29 -18.43 -44.19
CA SER A 8 14.50 -18.61 -42.97
C SER A 8 13.74 -19.93 -43.05
N SER A 9 13.61 -20.64 -41.93
CA SER A 9 12.98 -21.96 -41.72
C SER A 9 11.52 -22.13 -42.19
N VAL A 10 10.94 -21.13 -42.84
CA VAL A 10 9.55 -21.06 -43.31
C VAL A 10 9.36 -21.78 -44.65
N PHE A 11 10.37 -21.79 -45.54
CA PHE A 11 10.28 -22.39 -46.88
C PHE A 11 10.46 -23.92 -46.92
N VAL A 12 10.45 -24.57 -45.77
CA VAL A 12 10.51 -26.04 -45.62
C VAL A 12 9.11 -26.67 -45.79
N ARG A 13 8.05 -25.84 -45.89
CA ARG A 13 6.66 -26.33 -46.02
C ARG A 13 6.36 -26.74 -47.47
N PRO A 14 5.63 -27.85 -47.69
CA PRO A 14 5.30 -28.33 -49.04
C PRO A 14 4.54 -27.32 -49.90
N LEU A 15 3.76 -26.42 -49.29
CA LEU A 15 2.97 -25.36 -49.93
C LEU A 15 3.02 -24.09 -49.06
N SER A 16 3.17 -22.93 -49.68
CA SER A 16 3.25 -21.61 -49.03
C SER A 16 2.41 -20.57 -49.76
N ALA A 17 1.64 -19.77 -49.02
CA ALA A 17 0.96 -18.60 -49.57
C ALA A 17 1.97 -17.45 -49.69
N VAL A 18 2.12 -16.89 -50.90
CA VAL A 18 3.15 -15.90 -51.21
C VAL A 18 2.62 -14.78 -52.11
N ILE A 19 3.25 -13.61 -52.03
CA ILE A 19 3.06 -12.49 -52.95
C ILE A 19 4.36 -12.30 -53.74
N VAL A 20 4.30 -12.46 -55.05
CA VAL A 20 5.45 -12.32 -55.95
C VAL A 20 5.38 -10.93 -56.59
N GLN A 21 6.40 -10.11 -56.34
CA GLN A 21 6.53 -8.80 -56.97
C GLN A 21 7.36 -8.94 -58.25
N ALA A 22 6.79 -8.55 -59.38
CA ALA A 22 7.47 -8.46 -60.66
C ALA A 22 8.33 -7.20 -60.73
N ARG A 23 9.39 -7.23 -61.55
CA ARG A 23 10.06 -6.01 -61.99
C ARG A 23 9.14 -5.20 -62.89
N ALA A 24 9.34 -3.89 -62.96
CA ALA A 24 8.47 -2.97 -63.69
C ALA A 24 8.13 -3.47 -65.11
N GLY A 25 6.84 -3.58 -65.41
CA GLY A 25 6.33 -4.06 -66.71
C GLY A 25 6.46 -5.57 -66.96
N ARG A 26 6.92 -6.36 -65.98
CA ARG A 26 7.09 -7.83 -66.07
C ARG A 26 5.99 -8.64 -65.41
N LEU A 27 4.95 -7.97 -64.90
CA LEU A 27 3.83 -8.65 -64.26
C LEU A 27 3.15 -9.70 -65.16
N PRO A 28 2.96 -9.51 -66.48
CA PRO A 28 2.39 -10.55 -67.34
C PRO A 28 3.23 -11.84 -67.38
N GLN A 29 4.57 -11.72 -67.41
CA GLN A 29 5.50 -12.86 -67.43
C GLN A 29 5.49 -13.61 -66.10
N VAL A 30 5.52 -12.87 -64.98
CA VAL A 30 5.40 -13.46 -63.64
C VAL A 30 4.03 -14.11 -63.44
N SER A 31 2.96 -13.48 -63.90
CA SER A 31 1.60 -14.03 -63.81
C SER A 31 1.43 -15.30 -64.63
N ALA A 32 2.00 -15.34 -65.84
CA ALA A 32 1.99 -16.55 -66.68
C ALA A 32 2.83 -17.68 -66.06
N ALA A 33 3.98 -17.36 -65.47
CA ALA A 33 4.84 -18.33 -64.78
C ALA A 33 4.16 -18.94 -63.54
N ILE A 34 3.32 -18.16 -62.85
CA ILE A 34 2.51 -18.60 -61.71
C ILE A 34 1.30 -19.43 -62.19
N GLN A 35 0.57 -18.96 -63.20
CA GLN A 35 -0.61 -19.66 -63.75
C GLN A 35 -0.27 -21.04 -64.35
N GLY A 36 0.92 -21.20 -64.94
CA GLY A 36 1.38 -22.49 -65.49
C GLY A 36 1.80 -23.53 -64.43
N ARG A 37 1.81 -23.14 -63.14
CA ARG A 37 2.32 -23.96 -62.03
C ARG A 37 1.31 -24.05 -60.88
N GLU A 38 0.08 -23.60 -61.09
CA GLU A 38 -1.00 -23.80 -60.13
C GLU A 38 -1.23 -25.31 -59.93
N LEU A 39 -1.00 -25.79 -58.72
CA LEU A 39 -1.38 -27.13 -58.32
C LEU A 39 -2.91 -27.21 -58.28
N THR A 40 -3.53 -27.58 -59.41
CA THR A 40 -4.92 -28.04 -59.50
C THR A 40 -5.22 -29.24 -58.57
N ARG A 41 -4.19 -29.78 -57.89
CA ARG A 41 -4.25 -30.89 -56.92
C ARG A 41 -4.65 -30.50 -55.49
N VAL A 42 -4.73 -29.21 -55.12
CA VAL A 42 -5.03 -28.82 -53.72
C VAL A 42 -6.50 -29.04 -53.34
N LEU A 43 -7.41 -29.25 -54.30
CA LEU A 43 -8.83 -29.51 -54.03
C LEU A 43 -9.17 -30.99 -53.72
N SER A 44 -8.22 -31.94 -53.90
CA SER A 44 -8.47 -33.37 -53.65
C SER A 44 -7.88 -33.93 -52.36
N LEU A 45 -7.13 -33.13 -51.60
CA LEU A 45 -6.62 -33.50 -50.29
C LEU A 45 -7.54 -32.89 -49.24
N GLY A 46 -8.27 -33.75 -48.53
CA GLY A 46 -9.23 -33.35 -47.49
C GLY A 46 -8.64 -32.45 -46.40
N PRO A 47 -9.46 -31.99 -45.43
CA PRO A 47 -9.09 -30.93 -44.50
C PRO A 47 -7.76 -31.23 -43.78
N PHE A 48 -6.77 -30.38 -43.99
CA PHE A 48 -5.43 -30.50 -43.41
C PHE A 48 -5.52 -30.59 -41.87
N LYS A 49 -4.91 -31.63 -41.27
CA LYS A 49 -4.73 -31.71 -39.82
C LYS A 49 -3.98 -30.46 -39.34
N GLY A 50 -4.67 -29.58 -38.62
CA GLY A 50 -4.12 -28.37 -38.01
C GLY A 50 -4.56 -27.05 -38.65
N VAL A 51 -5.28 -27.05 -39.77
CA VAL A 51 -5.82 -25.83 -40.40
C VAL A 51 -7.34 -25.81 -40.23
N ARG A 52 -7.88 -24.73 -39.64
CA ARG A 52 -9.32 -24.61 -39.41
C ARG A 52 -10.07 -24.45 -40.75
N PRO A 53 -11.26 -25.06 -40.94
CA PRO A 53 -11.99 -25.11 -42.23
C PRO A 53 -12.29 -23.75 -42.89
N TRP A 54 -12.31 -22.65 -42.13
CA TRP A 54 -12.52 -21.31 -42.67
C TRP A 54 -11.26 -20.69 -43.31
N ALA A 55 -10.06 -21.15 -42.94
CA ALA A 55 -8.81 -20.62 -43.45
C ALA A 55 -8.51 -21.10 -44.89
N SER A 56 -9.01 -22.27 -45.29
CA SER A 56 -8.91 -22.78 -46.66
C SER A 56 -9.73 -21.97 -47.67
N ALA A 57 -10.75 -21.23 -47.22
CA ALA A 57 -11.58 -20.38 -48.06
C ALA A 57 -10.97 -18.98 -48.31
N ALA A 58 -9.94 -18.58 -47.56
CA ALA A 58 -9.36 -17.23 -47.63
C ALA A 58 -8.19 -17.10 -48.63
N PHE A 59 -7.59 -18.21 -49.07
CA PHE A 59 -6.36 -18.24 -49.88
C PHE A 59 -6.56 -18.86 -51.28
N THR A 60 -7.79 -18.94 -51.77
CA THR A 60 -8.16 -19.97 -52.76
C THR A 60 -8.13 -19.57 -54.24
N ALA A 61 -7.51 -18.45 -54.63
CA ALA A 61 -7.27 -18.16 -56.05
C ALA A 61 -6.04 -17.28 -56.24
N ALA A 62 -5.15 -17.64 -57.18
CA ALA A 62 -4.09 -16.75 -57.58
C ALA A 62 -4.68 -15.45 -58.15
N ARG A 63 -4.13 -14.31 -57.70
CA ARG A 63 -4.67 -12.98 -57.99
C ARG A 63 -3.55 -12.06 -58.43
N ALA A 64 -3.64 -11.58 -59.66
CA ALA A 64 -2.85 -10.46 -60.12
C ALA A 64 -3.31 -9.16 -59.42
N ILE A 65 -2.34 -8.32 -59.05
CA ILE A 65 -2.53 -7.02 -58.40
C ILE A 65 -1.78 -5.98 -59.26
N PRO A 66 -2.36 -5.56 -60.40
CA PRO A 66 -1.65 -4.83 -61.45
C PRO A 66 -1.12 -3.46 -61.03
N ALA A 67 -1.80 -2.80 -60.09
CA ALA A 67 -1.40 -1.48 -59.60
C ALA A 67 -0.04 -1.47 -58.89
N PHE A 68 0.45 -2.62 -58.45
CA PHE A 68 1.69 -2.75 -57.67
C PHE A 68 2.70 -3.73 -58.29
N ASP A 69 2.47 -4.16 -59.54
CA ASP A 69 3.27 -5.20 -60.20
C ASP A 69 3.37 -6.50 -59.35
N MET A 70 2.29 -6.90 -58.67
CA MET A 70 2.29 -8.06 -57.76
C MET A 70 1.32 -9.16 -58.18
N HIS A 71 1.61 -10.39 -57.76
CA HIS A 71 0.74 -11.55 -57.95
C HIS A 71 0.74 -12.42 -56.68
N ALA A 72 -0.43 -12.60 -56.05
CA ALA A 72 -0.59 -13.44 -54.87
C ALA A 72 -1.01 -14.86 -55.28
N ALA A 73 -0.40 -15.90 -54.71
CA ALA A 73 -0.71 -17.31 -55.02
C ALA A 73 -0.26 -18.26 -53.90
N VAL A 74 -0.80 -19.48 -53.89
CA VAL A 74 -0.28 -20.59 -53.05
C VAL A 74 0.59 -21.49 -53.91
N LEU A 75 1.89 -21.52 -53.62
CA LEU A 75 2.91 -22.19 -54.44
C LEU A 75 3.68 -23.21 -53.62
N ASP A 76 4.16 -24.27 -54.27
CA ASP A 76 5.08 -25.22 -53.65
C ASP A 76 6.49 -24.64 -53.49
N ALA A 77 7.28 -25.22 -52.60
CA ALA A 77 8.62 -24.72 -52.28
C ALA A 77 9.57 -24.68 -53.51
N VAL A 78 9.41 -25.60 -54.48
CA VAL A 78 10.23 -25.61 -55.70
C VAL A 78 9.83 -24.45 -56.59
N THR A 79 8.55 -24.23 -56.80
CA THR A 79 8.04 -23.10 -57.59
C THR A 79 8.42 -21.74 -56.99
N VAL A 80 8.38 -21.59 -55.66
CA VAL A 80 8.85 -20.38 -54.98
C VAL A 80 10.35 -20.17 -55.21
N SER A 81 11.15 -21.23 -55.10
CA SER A 81 12.60 -21.17 -55.34
C SER A 81 12.94 -20.80 -56.79
N ASP A 82 12.21 -21.36 -57.77
CA ASP A 82 12.40 -21.04 -59.18
C ASP A 82 12.04 -19.58 -59.50
N LEU A 83 10.93 -19.09 -58.95
CA LEU A 83 10.51 -17.69 -59.12
C LEU A 83 11.50 -16.73 -58.44
N ALA A 84 12.08 -17.10 -57.29
CA ALA A 84 13.09 -16.29 -56.62
C ALA A 84 14.36 -16.11 -57.48
N GLN A 85 14.65 -17.04 -58.39
CA GLN A 85 15.79 -16.97 -59.32
C GLN A 85 15.44 -16.32 -60.67
N SER A 86 14.17 -16.00 -60.92
CA SER A 86 13.73 -15.45 -62.20
C SER A 86 14.23 -14.02 -62.43
N PRO A 87 14.69 -13.66 -63.65
CA PRO A 87 15.04 -12.30 -64.00
C PRO A 87 13.82 -11.36 -64.07
N ASP A 88 12.60 -11.89 -64.05
CA ASP A 88 11.37 -11.09 -64.07
C ASP A 88 10.84 -10.76 -62.67
N VAL A 89 11.35 -11.41 -61.63
CA VAL A 89 10.91 -11.24 -60.23
C VAL A 89 11.84 -10.28 -59.49
N ALA A 90 11.24 -9.32 -58.79
CA ALA A 90 11.92 -8.35 -57.94
C ALA A 90 12.07 -8.86 -56.50
N ALA A 91 11.01 -9.43 -55.93
CA ALA A 91 10.97 -9.95 -54.57
C ALA A 91 9.81 -10.94 -54.38
N ILE A 92 9.90 -11.80 -53.35
CA ILE A 92 8.82 -12.68 -52.91
C ILE A 92 8.56 -12.47 -51.42
N TYR A 93 7.30 -12.24 -51.09
CA TYR A 93 6.80 -11.99 -49.74
C TYR A 93 5.89 -13.13 -49.29
N GLU A 94 5.72 -13.30 -47.98
CA GLU A 94 4.74 -14.23 -47.41
C GLU A 94 3.34 -13.58 -47.41
N ASP A 95 2.34 -14.29 -47.92
CA ASP A 95 0.95 -13.83 -47.94
C ASP A 95 0.24 -14.20 -46.63
N ARG A 96 0.33 -13.32 -45.63
CA ARG A 96 -0.27 -13.50 -44.31
C ARG A 96 -1.63 -12.80 -44.22
N PRO A 97 -2.63 -13.41 -43.54
CA PRO A 97 -3.92 -12.76 -43.36
C PRO A 97 -3.78 -11.56 -42.41
N VAL A 98 -4.20 -10.38 -42.85
CA VAL A 98 -4.19 -9.14 -42.05
C VAL A 98 -5.51 -9.04 -41.27
N ARG A 99 -5.46 -8.91 -39.94
CA ARG A 99 -6.62 -8.62 -39.09
C ARG A 99 -6.69 -7.11 -38.82
N ILE A 100 -7.82 -6.47 -39.13
CA ILE A 100 -8.08 -5.03 -38.91
C ILE A 100 -8.05 -4.61 -37.42
N SER A 101 -7.81 -5.54 -36.48
CA SER A 101 -7.77 -5.29 -35.04
C SER A 101 -6.38 -5.41 -34.40
N GLN A 102 -5.29 -5.35 -35.16
CA GLN A 102 -3.92 -5.45 -34.64
C GLN A 102 -3.22 -4.09 -34.62
N PHE A 103 -3.21 -3.46 -33.45
CA PHE A 103 -2.32 -2.37 -33.10
C PHE A 103 -0.86 -2.83 -33.09
N PRO A 104 0.11 -1.92 -33.26
CA PRO A 104 1.53 -2.25 -33.22
C PRO A 104 1.90 -2.96 -31.91
N SER A 105 2.75 -3.98 -32.02
CA SER A 105 3.43 -4.62 -30.88
C SER A 105 4.89 -4.21 -30.86
N VAL A 106 5.49 -4.19 -29.67
CA VAL A 106 6.94 -4.04 -29.54
C VAL A 106 7.65 -5.22 -30.23
N PRO A 107 8.83 -5.00 -30.82
CA PRO A 107 9.57 -6.08 -31.46
C PRO A 107 10.06 -7.10 -30.41
N ALA A 108 10.58 -8.24 -30.85
CA ALA A 108 10.91 -9.34 -29.96
C ALA A 108 11.99 -8.96 -28.92
N GLU A 109 12.97 -8.14 -29.32
CA GLU A 109 13.99 -7.57 -28.46
C GLU A 109 13.45 -6.59 -27.40
N GLY A 110 12.24 -6.07 -27.61
CA GLY A 110 11.51 -5.25 -26.65
C GLY A 110 10.56 -6.03 -25.76
N THR A 111 10.56 -7.36 -25.88
CA THR A 111 9.80 -8.25 -24.99
C THR A 111 10.75 -9.10 -24.17
N TYR A 112 10.63 -8.95 -22.86
CA TYR A 112 11.41 -9.68 -21.87
C TYR A 112 10.59 -10.84 -21.32
N SER A 113 11.26 -11.86 -20.79
CA SER A 113 10.61 -12.99 -20.12
C SER A 113 11.18 -13.20 -18.71
N LEU A 114 10.35 -13.71 -17.83
CA LEU A 114 10.75 -14.18 -16.50
C LEU A 114 10.00 -15.44 -16.11
N GLU A 115 10.69 -16.32 -15.40
CA GLU A 115 10.10 -17.53 -14.83
C GLU A 115 9.44 -17.20 -13.49
N VAL A 116 8.12 -17.40 -13.42
CA VAL A 116 7.34 -17.23 -12.20
C VAL A 116 7.26 -18.58 -11.48
N PRO A 117 7.72 -18.69 -10.22
CA PRO A 117 7.56 -19.91 -9.45
C PRO A 117 6.07 -20.24 -9.26
N PRO A 118 5.71 -21.53 -9.16
CA PRO A 118 4.32 -21.94 -9.11
C PRO A 118 3.63 -21.42 -7.85
N THR A 119 2.48 -20.77 -8.02
CA THR A 119 1.59 -20.42 -6.91
C THR A 119 1.02 -21.70 -6.28
N SER A 120 0.90 -21.75 -4.95
CA SER A 120 0.41 -22.89 -4.18
C SER A 120 -0.87 -23.49 -4.78
N GLY A 121 -0.76 -24.71 -5.33
CA GLY A 121 -1.85 -25.37 -6.06
C GLY A 121 -1.43 -26.41 -7.12
N GLY A 122 -0.13 -26.75 -7.23
CA GLY A 122 0.33 -27.86 -8.08
C GLY A 122 0.38 -27.56 -9.59
N ARG A 123 0.47 -26.30 -10.02
CA ARG A 123 0.71 -25.94 -11.43
C ARG A 123 2.22 -25.87 -11.72
N SER A 124 2.59 -26.08 -12.99
CA SER A 124 3.95 -25.91 -13.51
C SER A 124 4.41 -24.44 -13.43
N PRO A 125 5.73 -24.15 -13.41
CA PRO A 125 6.26 -22.79 -13.60
C PRO A 125 5.65 -22.13 -14.86
N GLN A 126 5.36 -20.83 -14.78
CA GLN A 126 4.85 -20.07 -15.93
C GLN A 126 5.87 -19.01 -16.34
N THR A 127 6.18 -18.96 -17.64
CA THR A 127 6.94 -17.86 -18.24
C THR A 127 6.00 -16.67 -18.43
N LEU A 128 6.28 -15.56 -17.75
CA LEU A 128 5.61 -14.29 -18.00
C LEU A 128 6.43 -13.47 -19.00
N PHE A 129 5.74 -12.88 -19.98
CA PHE A 129 6.31 -11.90 -20.90
C PHE A 129 5.90 -10.48 -20.50
N PHE A 130 6.85 -9.55 -20.55
CA PHE A 130 6.63 -8.14 -20.25
C PHE A 130 7.42 -7.24 -21.20
N THR A 131 7.02 -5.96 -21.30
CA THR A 131 7.79 -4.92 -21.98
C THR A 131 8.04 -3.76 -21.03
N SER A 132 8.74 -2.72 -21.44
CA SER A 132 9.01 -1.54 -20.61
C SER A 132 8.45 -0.25 -21.22
N THR A 133 8.39 0.78 -20.38
CA THR A 133 7.98 2.13 -20.80
C THR A 133 8.88 2.71 -21.90
N GLU A 134 10.16 2.34 -21.96
CA GLU A 134 11.05 2.74 -23.06
C GLU A 134 10.62 2.14 -24.42
N TRP A 135 10.19 0.88 -24.45
CA TRP A 135 9.75 0.26 -25.71
C TRP A 135 8.39 0.76 -26.17
N THR A 136 7.47 0.98 -25.24
CA THR A 136 6.18 1.58 -25.55
C THR A 136 6.31 3.06 -25.95
N ARG A 137 7.29 3.78 -25.42
CA ARG A 137 7.66 5.13 -25.86
C ARG A 137 8.07 5.16 -27.33
N ARG A 138 8.90 4.22 -27.77
CA ARG A 138 9.25 4.05 -29.19
C ARG A 138 8.05 3.65 -30.05
N LEU A 139 7.24 2.73 -29.54
CA LEU A 139 6.04 2.25 -30.22
C LEU A 139 5.03 3.38 -30.52
N LEU A 140 4.93 4.35 -29.61
CA LEU A 140 4.05 5.53 -29.75
C LEU A 140 4.71 6.70 -30.48
N GLY A 141 6.00 6.60 -30.84
CA GLY A 141 6.77 7.65 -31.51
C GLY A 141 7.18 8.83 -30.61
N ALA A 142 7.12 8.66 -29.29
CA ALA A 142 7.53 9.70 -28.35
C ALA A 142 9.04 9.95 -28.37
N ASP A 143 9.85 8.93 -28.63
CA ASP A 143 11.29 9.04 -28.86
C ASP A 143 11.62 9.94 -30.07
N VAL A 144 10.88 9.78 -31.17
CA VAL A 144 10.98 10.62 -32.37
C VAL A 144 10.62 12.07 -32.05
N ALA A 145 9.54 12.29 -31.28
CA ALA A 145 9.16 13.62 -30.80
C ALA A 145 10.27 14.25 -29.93
N ASN A 146 10.82 13.48 -28.98
CA ASN A 146 11.89 13.93 -28.09
C ASN A 146 13.15 14.30 -28.87
N ALA A 147 13.53 13.50 -29.87
CA ALA A 147 14.65 13.79 -30.76
C ALA A 147 14.41 15.06 -31.60
N ALA A 148 13.16 15.35 -31.97
CA ALA A 148 12.74 16.58 -32.65
C ALA A 148 12.63 17.81 -31.71
N GLY A 149 13.00 17.67 -30.42
CA GLY A 149 13.00 18.76 -29.44
C GLY A 149 11.67 18.97 -28.73
N PHE A 150 10.72 18.02 -28.84
CA PHE A 150 9.48 18.01 -28.08
C PHE A 150 9.61 16.99 -26.94
N SER A 151 9.84 17.48 -25.73
CA SER A 151 10.10 16.69 -24.51
C SER A 151 9.09 16.95 -23.39
N GLY A 152 8.10 17.80 -23.66
CA GLY A 152 7.14 18.32 -22.69
C GLY A 152 7.61 19.58 -21.95
N GLN A 153 8.81 20.07 -22.23
CA GLN A 153 9.33 21.30 -21.60
C GLN A 153 8.35 22.46 -21.77
N GLY A 154 7.98 23.09 -20.65
CA GLY A 154 7.03 24.20 -20.62
C GLY A 154 5.56 23.79 -20.52
N VAL A 155 5.25 22.49 -20.44
CA VAL A 155 3.90 21.95 -20.21
C VAL A 155 3.85 21.32 -18.82
N LYS A 156 2.89 21.74 -17.99
CA LYS A 156 2.65 21.19 -16.64
C LYS A 156 1.65 20.03 -16.71
N ALA A 157 2.15 18.81 -16.50
CA ALA A 157 1.35 17.60 -16.47
C ALA A 157 1.05 17.16 -15.04
N CYS A 158 -0.19 16.77 -14.77
CA CYS A 158 -0.63 16.33 -13.46
C CYS A 158 -1.19 14.92 -13.50
N VAL A 159 -0.88 14.11 -12.48
CA VAL A 159 -1.51 12.80 -12.25
C VAL A 159 -2.20 12.81 -10.89
N VAL A 160 -3.50 12.49 -10.89
CA VAL A 160 -4.33 12.40 -9.67
C VAL A 160 -4.59 10.93 -9.36
N ASP A 161 -4.05 10.39 -8.27
CA ASP A 161 -4.08 8.93 -7.96
C ASP A 161 -3.70 8.59 -6.48
N THR A 162 -3.16 7.39 -6.17
CA THR A 162 -2.90 6.82 -4.82
C THR A 162 -1.72 7.41 -4.01
N GLY A 163 -1.02 8.41 -4.54
CA GLY A 163 0.12 9.04 -3.86
C GLY A 163 1.26 9.34 -4.82
N GLY A 164 2.50 9.61 -4.44
CA GLY A 164 3.60 9.82 -5.42
C GLY A 164 4.98 9.61 -4.82
N GLY A 165 5.83 8.81 -5.48
CA GLY A 165 7.19 8.53 -5.00
C GLY A 165 8.12 9.72 -5.17
N GLN A 166 8.29 10.55 -4.13
CA GLN A 166 9.10 11.77 -4.19
C GLN A 166 10.61 11.53 -4.31
N PHE A 167 11.06 10.32 -3.98
CA PHE A 167 12.47 9.95 -3.96
C PHE A 167 12.87 9.03 -5.11
N HIS A 168 11.91 8.55 -5.91
CA HIS A 168 12.20 7.70 -7.05
C HIS A 168 12.93 8.53 -8.12
N PRO A 169 14.05 8.04 -8.71
CA PRO A 169 14.86 8.81 -9.64
C PRO A 169 14.09 9.43 -10.81
N GLN A 170 13.07 8.72 -11.31
CA GLN A 170 12.24 9.17 -12.43
C GLN A 170 11.31 10.33 -12.07
N THR A 171 10.84 10.42 -10.82
CA THR A 171 9.74 11.31 -10.40
C THR A 171 10.17 12.36 -9.39
N ARG A 172 11.38 12.29 -8.83
CA ARG A 172 11.92 13.23 -7.80
C ARG A 172 11.93 14.70 -8.19
N ARG A 173 11.80 15.01 -9.48
CA ARG A 173 11.68 16.38 -10.02
C ARG A 173 10.26 16.94 -9.94
N GLY A 174 9.29 16.11 -9.60
CA GLY A 174 7.88 16.48 -9.53
C GLY A 174 7.53 17.23 -8.25
N THR A 175 6.43 17.96 -8.33
CA THR A 175 5.75 18.52 -7.15
C THR A 175 4.69 17.51 -6.68
N PHE A 176 4.52 17.36 -5.37
CA PHE A 176 3.61 16.38 -4.80
C PHE A 176 2.67 17.07 -3.81
N LEU A 177 1.37 16.95 -4.05
CA LEU A 177 0.30 17.51 -3.23
C LEU A 177 -0.67 16.40 -2.82
N THR A 178 -1.59 16.72 -1.92
CA THR A 178 -2.59 15.80 -1.41
C THR A 178 -3.95 16.46 -1.29
N ALA A 179 -4.99 15.76 -1.74
CA ALA A 179 -6.38 16.12 -1.54
C ALA A 179 -6.97 15.50 -0.27
N ILE A 180 -6.19 14.66 0.43
CA ILE A 180 -6.60 13.97 1.64
C ILE A 180 -6.19 14.84 2.85
N PRO A 181 -7.13 15.39 3.63
CA PRO A 181 -6.82 16.26 4.77
C PRO A 181 -5.88 15.58 5.78
N GLY A 182 -4.85 16.29 6.23
CA GLY A 182 -3.88 15.80 7.22
C GLY A 182 -2.80 14.86 6.68
N ASN A 183 -2.86 14.49 5.39
CA ASN A 183 -1.92 13.54 4.78
C ASN A 183 -0.92 14.24 3.83
N HIS A 184 0.04 14.99 4.38
CA HIS A 184 0.92 15.88 3.61
C HIS A 184 2.17 15.24 2.99
N PHE A 185 2.47 13.97 3.28
CA PHE A 185 3.71 13.32 2.81
C PHE A 185 3.52 11.82 2.51
N ASP A 186 3.87 11.41 1.29
CA ASP A 186 3.83 10.03 0.78
C ASP A 186 5.18 9.30 0.86
N VAL A 187 5.98 9.62 1.88
CA VAL A 187 7.09 8.74 2.21
C VAL A 187 6.47 7.60 3.01
N VAL A 188 6.17 6.50 2.30
CA VAL A 188 6.19 5.13 2.84
C VAL A 188 4.84 4.78 3.60
N SER A 189 4.03 3.85 3.06
CA SER A 189 3.08 2.91 3.74
C SER A 189 2.69 2.79 5.21
N HIS A 190 2.17 1.61 5.56
CA HIS A 190 1.74 1.14 6.86
C HIS A 190 2.16 -0.34 6.92
N GLY A 191 3.27 -0.64 7.58
CA GLY A 191 3.62 -2.05 7.81
C GLY A 191 2.63 -2.65 8.80
N CYS A 192 2.23 -3.90 8.62
CA CYS A 192 1.32 -4.53 9.55
C CYS A 192 2.06 -5.19 10.72
N ILE A 193 1.44 -5.22 11.89
CA ILE A 193 1.96 -5.82 13.11
C ILE A 193 1.18 -7.08 13.48
N GLU A 194 1.81 -7.97 14.24
CA GLU A 194 1.14 -9.13 14.79
C GLU A 194 0.00 -8.74 15.76
N GLY A 195 -1.08 -9.52 15.78
CA GLY A 195 -2.26 -9.25 16.60
C GLY A 195 -2.03 -9.19 18.11
N GLU A 196 -0.94 -9.78 18.61
CA GLU A 196 -0.58 -9.79 20.03
C GLU A 196 0.20 -8.54 20.47
N ALA A 197 0.48 -7.62 19.55
CA ALA A 197 1.03 -6.32 19.88
C ALA A 197 0.02 -5.49 20.69
N TYR A 198 0.48 -4.86 21.77
CA TYR A 198 -0.36 -4.04 22.64
C TYR A 198 -0.42 -2.59 22.17
N ILE A 199 -1.61 -2.01 22.27
CA ILE A 199 -1.90 -0.61 21.96
C ILE A 199 -2.67 0.04 23.11
N ARG A 200 -2.46 1.35 23.32
CA ARG A 200 -3.30 2.17 24.20
C ARG A 200 -4.22 3.08 23.39
N THR A 201 -5.53 3.01 23.61
CA THR A 201 -6.50 3.89 22.96
C THR A 201 -7.56 4.40 23.93
N THR A 202 -8.25 5.50 23.61
CA THR A 202 -9.43 5.96 24.37
C THR A 202 -10.59 4.96 24.33
N PHE A 203 -10.62 4.08 23.34
CA PHE A 203 -11.69 3.10 23.15
C PHE A 203 -11.52 1.85 24.01
N CYS A 204 -10.30 1.31 24.14
CA CYS A 204 -10.05 0.05 24.87
C CYS A 204 -9.10 0.18 26.07
N GLY A 205 -8.60 1.39 26.37
CA GLY A 205 -7.59 1.55 27.41
C GLY A 205 -6.29 0.92 26.93
N VAL A 206 -5.94 -0.27 27.41
CA VAL A 206 -4.81 -1.07 26.92
C VAL A 206 -5.31 -2.46 26.51
N ALA A 207 -5.10 -2.80 25.23
CA ALA A 207 -5.52 -4.07 24.64
C ALA A 207 -4.52 -4.53 23.57
N THR A 208 -4.66 -5.76 23.08
CA THR A 208 -3.95 -6.19 21.88
C THR A 208 -4.61 -5.63 20.62
N MET A 209 -3.88 -5.57 19.51
CA MET A 209 -4.43 -5.16 18.21
C MET A 209 -5.60 -6.04 17.77
N ARG A 210 -5.49 -7.35 18.01
CA ARG A 210 -6.57 -8.32 17.80
C ARG A 210 -7.81 -7.96 18.61
N GLU A 211 -7.65 -7.75 19.91
CA GLU A 211 -8.76 -7.39 20.80
C GLU A 211 -9.42 -6.06 20.39
N LEU A 212 -8.62 -5.07 19.99
CA LEU A 212 -9.12 -3.80 19.48
C LEU A 212 -10.00 -4.02 18.24
N PHE A 213 -9.50 -4.77 17.25
CA PHE A 213 -10.24 -5.07 16.04
C PHE A 213 -11.53 -5.85 16.32
N ASP A 214 -11.44 -6.95 17.08
CA ASP A 214 -12.59 -7.83 17.35
C ASP A 214 -13.71 -7.07 18.07
N ARG A 215 -13.35 -6.18 19.01
CA ARG A 215 -14.32 -5.33 19.71
C ARG A 215 -14.95 -4.28 18.80
N ALA A 216 -14.13 -3.60 17.99
CA ALA A 216 -14.62 -2.59 17.07
C ALA A 216 -15.55 -3.21 16.01
N SER A 217 -15.15 -4.37 15.46
CA SER A 217 -15.95 -5.15 14.51
C SER A 217 -17.26 -5.63 15.14
N SER A 218 -17.23 -6.13 16.37
CA SER A 218 -18.46 -6.54 17.08
C SER A 218 -19.44 -5.40 17.34
N LEU A 219 -18.96 -4.16 17.52
CA LEU A 219 -19.82 -3.01 17.83
C LEU A 219 -20.32 -2.28 16.58
N TRP A 220 -19.49 -2.15 15.55
CA TRP A 220 -19.76 -1.29 14.40
C TRP A 220 -19.83 -2.04 13.07
N GLY A 221 -19.61 -3.35 13.09
CA GLY A 221 -19.44 -4.15 11.89
C GLY A 221 -18.08 -3.92 11.23
N GLN A 222 -17.81 -4.70 10.20
CA GLN A 222 -16.61 -4.61 9.39
C GLN A 222 -16.98 -4.66 7.90
N SER A 223 -16.21 -3.98 7.06
CA SER A 223 -16.23 -4.19 5.62
C SER A 223 -15.20 -5.26 5.27
N ALA A 224 -15.67 -6.39 4.73
CA ALA A 224 -14.81 -7.46 4.25
C ALA A 224 -14.39 -7.22 2.80
N SER A 225 -13.15 -7.58 2.47
CA SER A 225 -12.61 -7.56 1.11
C SER A 225 -11.68 -8.76 0.91
N GLU A 226 -11.29 -9.03 -0.34
CA GLU A 226 -10.36 -10.13 -0.66
C GLU A 226 -8.98 -9.98 0.01
N ILE A 227 -8.61 -8.78 0.42
CA ILE A 227 -7.30 -8.43 1.00
C ILE A 227 -7.34 -8.20 2.52
N GLY A 228 -8.52 -8.31 3.14
CA GLY A 228 -8.68 -8.15 4.58
C GLY A 228 -9.96 -7.43 4.99
N ASP A 229 -10.17 -7.38 6.30
CA ASP A 229 -11.31 -6.74 6.94
C ASP A 229 -10.91 -5.37 7.48
N THR A 230 -11.82 -4.40 7.37
CA THR A 230 -11.62 -3.05 7.90
C THR A 230 -12.81 -2.62 8.74
N VAL A 231 -12.52 -1.98 9.88
CA VAL A 231 -13.51 -1.30 10.71
C VAL A 231 -13.23 0.19 10.67
N THR A 232 -14.24 0.98 10.29
CA THR A 232 -14.19 2.45 10.34
C THR A 232 -14.95 2.92 11.57
N PRO A 233 -14.29 3.40 12.64
CA PRO A 233 -14.97 3.84 13.84
C PRO A 233 -15.89 5.04 13.54
N PRO A 234 -17.18 5.00 13.95
CA PRO A 234 -18.09 6.14 13.82
C PRO A 234 -17.85 7.21 14.90
N VAL A 235 -16.92 6.96 15.82
CA VAL A 235 -16.57 7.83 16.94
C VAL A 235 -15.07 8.12 16.95
N ASP A 236 -14.68 9.23 17.57
CA ASP A 236 -13.28 9.59 17.72
C ASP A 236 -12.58 8.68 18.73
N ILE A 237 -11.83 7.71 18.21
CA ILE A 237 -10.86 6.94 18.98
C ILE A 237 -9.51 7.64 18.87
N LEU A 238 -8.85 7.90 20.00
CA LEU A 238 -7.51 8.47 20.04
C LEU A 238 -6.50 7.43 20.53
N THR A 239 -5.31 7.45 19.93
CA THR A 239 -4.11 6.70 20.33
C THR A 239 -2.93 7.66 20.48
N ILE A 240 -1.80 7.17 21.02
CA ILE A 240 -0.56 7.95 21.08
C ILE A 240 0.16 7.82 19.73
N GLY A 241 0.24 8.92 18.99
CA GLY A 241 1.05 9.06 17.79
C GLY A 241 2.33 9.86 18.04
N PHE A 242 3.21 9.86 17.06
CA PHE A 242 4.42 10.66 17.06
C PHE A 242 4.38 11.65 15.90
N ASN A 243 4.76 12.90 16.15
CA ASN A 243 4.81 13.93 15.13
C ASN A 243 6.27 14.13 14.73
N ALA A 244 6.62 13.67 13.52
CA ALA A 244 7.99 13.75 13.02
C ALA A 244 8.47 15.20 12.82
N THR A 245 7.55 16.13 12.55
CA THR A 245 7.87 17.56 12.37
C THR A 245 8.20 18.23 13.70
N THR A 246 7.42 17.95 14.75
CA THR A 246 7.65 18.56 16.08
C THR A 246 8.62 17.74 16.93
N GLY A 247 8.87 16.49 16.56
CA GLY A 247 9.68 15.54 17.32
C GLY A 247 9.05 15.11 18.64
N ARG A 248 7.71 15.16 18.77
CA ARG A 248 6.99 14.88 20.03
C ARG A 248 5.83 13.93 19.85
N SER A 249 5.44 13.24 20.92
CA SER A 249 4.21 12.45 20.90
C SER A 249 2.98 13.36 20.97
N GLU A 250 1.89 12.97 20.31
CA GLU A 250 0.61 13.70 20.32
C GLU A 250 -0.60 12.73 20.29
N PRO A 251 -1.76 13.12 20.85
CA PRO A 251 -3.01 12.40 20.64
C PRO A 251 -3.35 12.36 19.16
N THR A 252 -3.56 11.16 18.63
CA THR A 252 -3.77 10.90 17.21
C THR A 252 -5.06 10.12 17.01
N ARG A 253 -5.91 10.57 16.09
CA ARG A 253 -7.19 9.92 15.82
C ARG A 253 -6.99 8.66 14.98
N VAL A 254 -7.68 7.58 15.34
CA VAL A 254 -7.77 6.34 14.56
C VAL A 254 -8.95 6.48 13.59
N LEU A 255 -8.66 6.40 12.30
CA LEU A 255 -9.62 6.53 11.20
C LEU A 255 -10.12 5.17 10.72
N ALA A 256 -9.26 4.15 10.76
CA ALA A 256 -9.64 2.78 10.43
C ALA A 256 -8.75 1.77 11.17
N ILE A 257 -9.29 0.57 11.40
CA ILE A 257 -8.63 -0.55 12.04
C ILE A 257 -8.69 -1.73 11.06
N HIS A 258 -7.53 -2.28 10.69
CA HIS A 258 -7.43 -3.30 9.64
C HIS A 258 -7.04 -4.66 10.23
N ARG A 259 -7.53 -5.72 9.59
CA ARG A 259 -7.15 -7.13 9.83
C ARG A 259 -6.90 -7.80 8.48
N ILE A 260 -5.66 -8.20 8.25
CA ILE A 260 -5.18 -8.67 6.94
C ILE A 260 -4.72 -10.12 7.08
N PRO A 261 -5.25 -11.08 6.29
CA PRO A 261 -4.71 -12.44 6.26
C PRO A 261 -3.30 -12.42 5.69
N HIS A 262 -2.36 -13.08 6.36
CA HIS A 262 -0.97 -13.15 5.92
C HIS A 262 -0.38 -14.53 6.14
N ARG A 263 0.31 -15.01 5.10
CA ARG A 263 1.10 -16.24 5.13
C ARG A 263 2.46 -15.96 4.50
N GLY A 264 3.50 -15.94 5.31
CA GLY A 264 4.81 -15.49 4.86
C GLY A 264 5.77 -15.24 6.01
N ARG A 265 6.83 -14.50 5.71
CA ARG A 265 7.86 -14.15 6.71
C ARG A 265 7.56 -12.80 7.32
N LEU A 266 7.68 -12.74 8.65
CA LEU A 266 7.74 -11.52 9.43
C LEU A 266 9.18 -11.26 9.89
N VAL A 267 9.43 -10.04 10.33
CA VAL A 267 10.62 -9.62 11.04
C VAL A 267 10.28 -9.38 12.50
N ARG A 268 11.05 -9.99 13.40
CA ARG A 268 11.00 -9.75 14.83
C ARG A 268 12.20 -8.92 15.26
N VAL A 269 11.93 -7.72 15.74
CA VAL A 269 12.94 -6.79 16.25
C VAL A 269 12.96 -6.89 17.77
N THR A 270 14.11 -7.24 18.35
CA THR A 270 14.32 -7.27 19.80
C THR A 270 15.04 -6.00 20.24
N GLY A 271 14.43 -5.22 21.12
CA GLY A 271 15.01 -3.99 21.66
C GLY A 271 15.83 -4.21 22.93
N SER A 272 16.57 -3.19 23.38
CA SER A 272 17.34 -3.22 24.64
C SER A 272 16.50 -3.38 25.90
N ASN A 273 15.20 -3.13 25.82
CA ASN A 273 14.25 -3.41 26.88
C ASN A 273 13.90 -4.91 27.00
N GLY A 274 14.40 -5.76 26.09
CA GLY A 274 14.10 -7.18 26.04
C GLY A 274 12.73 -7.50 25.42
N ARG A 275 12.04 -6.49 24.86
CA ARG A 275 10.78 -6.67 24.16
C ARG A 275 11.03 -6.98 22.69
N THR A 276 10.09 -7.71 22.12
CA THR A 276 10.07 -8.07 20.70
C THR A 276 8.91 -7.35 20.01
N TYR A 277 9.19 -6.84 18.82
CA TYR A 277 8.23 -6.21 17.93
C TYR A 277 8.21 -7.05 16.66
N THR A 278 7.14 -7.84 16.49
CA THR A 278 6.98 -8.74 15.35
C THR A 278 6.05 -8.11 14.33
N THR A 279 6.55 -8.01 13.11
CA THR A 279 5.99 -7.12 12.12
C THR A 279 6.35 -7.57 10.71
N THR A 280 5.64 -7.08 9.69
CA THR A 280 6.05 -7.27 8.29
C THR A 280 7.49 -6.77 8.05
N PRO A 281 8.27 -7.40 7.13
CA PRO A 281 9.64 -6.98 6.83
C PRO A 281 9.78 -5.51 6.45
N TRP A 282 8.76 -4.95 5.79
CA TRP A 282 8.72 -3.56 5.37
C TRP A 282 8.18 -2.60 6.42
N HIS A 283 7.84 -3.07 7.62
CA HIS A 283 7.29 -2.17 8.62
C HIS A 283 8.32 -1.15 9.09
N PRO A 284 7.93 0.11 9.17
CA PRO A 284 8.82 1.17 9.57
C PRO A 284 9.03 1.24 11.06
N PHE A 285 10.25 1.56 11.41
CA PHE A 285 10.54 2.15 12.69
C PHE A 285 11.03 3.56 12.46
N LEU A 286 10.49 4.53 13.19
CA LEU A 286 11.16 5.81 13.30
C LEU A 286 12.46 5.56 14.05
N THR A 287 13.58 5.89 13.44
CA THR A 287 14.90 5.67 14.00
C THR A 287 15.69 6.96 14.08
N CYS A 288 16.76 6.95 14.87
CA CYS A 288 17.65 8.08 15.00
C CYS A 288 19.11 7.62 15.04
N ASP A 289 19.95 8.28 14.25
CA ASP A 289 21.41 8.23 14.42
C ASP A 289 21.79 9.21 15.54
N ARG A 290 22.27 8.65 16.66
CA ARG A 290 22.68 9.41 17.83
C ARG A 290 23.80 10.40 17.55
N ARG A 291 24.68 10.12 16.59
CA ARG A 291 25.84 10.96 16.28
C ARG A 291 25.43 12.24 15.57
N THR A 292 24.48 12.12 14.64
CA THR A 292 24.01 13.24 13.82
C THR A 292 22.75 13.89 14.38
N GLY A 293 22.02 13.19 15.26
CA GLY A 293 20.70 13.60 15.74
C GLY A 293 19.62 13.50 14.66
N ARG A 294 19.95 12.99 13.47
CA ARG A 294 19.02 12.86 12.35
C ARG A 294 18.05 11.73 12.64
N THR A 295 16.75 12.01 12.50
CA THR A 295 15.70 11.01 12.52
C THR A 295 15.38 10.59 11.10
N GLU A 296 15.18 9.31 10.90
CA GLU A 296 14.75 8.74 9.63
C GLU A 296 13.94 7.48 9.89
N TYR A 297 12.96 7.23 9.05
CA TYR A 297 12.23 5.97 9.08
C TYR A 297 13.03 4.88 8.37
N ARG A 298 13.01 3.69 8.97
CA ARG A 298 13.78 2.54 8.48
C ARG A 298 12.94 1.27 8.59
N ARG A 299 12.91 0.49 7.52
CA ARG A 299 12.19 -0.79 7.47
C ARG A 299 12.74 -1.80 8.49
N ALA A 300 11.88 -2.66 8.98
CA ALA A 300 12.18 -3.71 9.95
C ALA A 300 13.31 -4.63 9.48
N ASP A 301 13.27 -5.06 8.22
CA ASP A 301 14.30 -5.92 7.61
C ASP A 301 15.66 -5.22 7.48
N ARG A 302 15.67 -3.90 7.28
CA ARG A 302 16.90 -3.10 7.26
C ARG A 302 17.47 -2.84 8.65
N LEU A 303 16.68 -2.97 9.72
CA LEU A 303 17.21 -2.78 11.08
C LEU A 303 18.30 -3.79 11.46
N ALA A 304 18.41 -4.91 10.75
CA ALA A 304 19.48 -5.88 10.96
C ALA A 304 20.87 -5.26 10.83
N GLU A 305 21.06 -4.29 9.93
CA GLU A 305 22.32 -3.56 9.74
C GLU A 305 22.71 -2.73 10.98
N TRP A 306 21.73 -2.40 11.83
CA TRP A 306 21.91 -1.60 13.05
C TRP A 306 21.85 -2.47 14.32
N ALA A 307 21.61 -3.77 14.20
CA ALA A 307 21.55 -4.67 15.32
C ALA A 307 22.91 -4.74 16.04
N GLY A 308 22.91 -4.43 17.34
CA GLY A 308 24.13 -4.40 18.14
C GLY A 308 24.96 -3.12 18.02
N ALA A 309 24.58 -2.18 17.14
CA ALA A 309 25.22 -0.86 17.07
C ALA A 309 24.77 0.03 18.23
N ASN A 310 25.70 0.72 18.90
CA ASN A 310 25.41 1.61 20.04
C ASN A 310 25.13 3.06 19.65
N ASN A 311 25.03 3.34 18.35
CA ASN A 311 24.84 4.69 17.81
C ASN A 311 23.49 4.88 17.10
N HIS A 312 22.70 3.81 16.95
CA HIS A 312 21.40 3.89 16.29
C HIS A 312 20.30 3.28 17.15
N TYR A 313 19.14 3.93 17.19
CA TYR A 313 18.02 3.48 18.03
C TYR A 313 16.67 3.78 17.39
N ILE A 314 15.65 3.02 17.79
CA ILE A 314 14.24 3.28 17.47
C ILE A 314 13.71 4.34 18.44
N VAL A 315 13.00 5.33 17.89
CA VAL A 315 12.35 6.39 18.66
C VAL A 315 11.16 5.80 19.43
N SER A 316 11.08 6.13 20.71
CA SER A 316 10.00 5.72 21.62
C SER A 316 9.22 6.95 22.10
N PRO A 317 7.96 6.78 22.56
CA PRO A 317 7.15 7.88 23.09
C PRO A 317 7.91 8.69 24.15
N ASP A 318 7.81 10.02 24.05
CA ASP A 318 8.44 10.96 24.98
C ASP A 318 7.63 11.19 26.28
N GLY A 319 6.40 10.64 26.33
CA GLY A 319 5.49 10.77 27.47
C GLY A 319 4.78 12.11 27.60
N VAL A 320 4.90 12.99 26.60
CA VAL A 320 4.29 14.32 26.60
C VAL A 320 2.78 14.24 26.31
N ALA A 321 2.38 13.36 25.39
CA ALA A 321 0.98 13.19 25.03
C ALA A 321 0.18 12.52 26.14
N ASP A 322 -1.00 13.07 26.43
CA ASP A 322 -2.02 12.43 27.26
C ASP A 322 -3.27 12.16 26.43
N LEU A 323 -3.92 11.02 26.69
CA LEU A 323 -5.20 10.69 26.10
C LEU A 323 -6.32 11.19 27.01
N PRO A 324 -7.35 11.87 26.48
CA PRO A 324 -8.49 12.26 27.28
C PRO A 324 -9.21 11.02 27.81
N GLY A 325 -9.78 11.15 29.02
CA GLY A 325 -10.45 10.06 29.71
C GLY A 325 -11.42 10.58 30.76
N VAL A 326 -12.34 9.73 31.17
CA VAL A 326 -13.26 10.03 32.27
C VAL A 326 -12.69 9.46 33.55
N ALA A 327 -12.53 10.29 34.58
CA ALA A 327 -12.16 9.84 35.92
C ALA A 327 -13.30 9.01 36.53
N LEU A 328 -13.05 7.72 36.79
CA LEU A 328 -14.05 6.81 37.38
C LEU A 328 -13.93 6.72 38.89
N LEU A 329 -12.71 6.96 39.40
CA LEU A 329 -12.34 6.98 40.80
C LEU A 329 -11.47 8.21 41.04
N SER A 330 -11.45 8.77 42.25
CA SER A 330 -10.45 9.77 42.64
C SER A 330 -9.01 9.22 42.50
N PRO A 331 -7.97 10.07 42.46
CA PRO A 331 -6.58 9.59 42.48
C PRO A 331 -6.30 8.68 43.68
N GLU A 332 -6.83 9.00 44.87
CA GLU A 332 -6.66 8.21 46.09
C GLU A 332 -7.40 6.87 46.03
N GLU A 333 -8.61 6.84 45.46
CA GLU A 333 -9.32 5.58 45.22
C GLU A 333 -8.68 4.73 44.11
N ASN A 334 -8.07 5.37 43.10
CA ASN A 334 -7.24 4.67 42.10
C ASN A 334 -6.02 4.03 42.77
N TYR A 335 -5.36 4.74 43.69
CA TYR A 335 -4.30 4.17 44.50
C TYR A 335 -4.79 2.92 45.26
N LEU A 336 -5.95 3.00 45.94
CA LEU A 336 -6.53 1.86 46.64
C LEU A 336 -6.90 0.69 45.70
N ALA A 337 -7.37 0.98 44.49
CA ALA A 337 -7.64 -0.02 43.46
C ALA A 337 -6.34 -0.67 42.95
N GLY A 338 -5.26 0.08 42.86
CA GLY A 338 -3.92 -0.41 42.50
C GLY A 338 -3.36 -1.32 43.59
N LEU A 339 -3.46 -0.88 44.84
CA LEU A 339 -3.10 -1.70 45.99
C LEU A 339 -3.97 -2.96 46.07
N TYR A 340 -5.22 -2.91 45.58
CA TYR A 340 -6.08 -4.09 45.50
C TYR A 340 -5.53 -5.09 44.48
N ILE A 341 -4.97 -4.60 43.37
CA ILE A 341 -4.36 -5.44 42.34
C ILE A 341 -3.17 -6.23 42.91
N ALA A 342 -2.38 -5.61 43.78
CA ALA A 342 -1.25 -6.25 44.45
C ALA A 342 -1.68 -7.13 45.64
N GLU A 343 -2.34 -6.53 46.64
CA GLU A 343 -2.48 -7.09 48.00
C GLU A 343 -3.93 -7.22 48.50
N GLY A 344 -4.91 -6.83 47.68
CA GLY A 344 -6.32 -6.79 48.08
C GLY A 344 -7.15 -7.99 47.62
N PHE A 345 -8.22 -8.27 48.38
CA PHE A 345 -9.27 -9.21 47.97
C PHE A 345 -10.66 -8.78 48.47
N LEU A 346 -11.67 -9.14 47.69
CA LEU A 346 -13.08 -9.06 48.09
C LEU A 346 -13.55 -10.43 48.57
N SER A 347 -14.07 -10.51 49.80
CA SER A 347 -14.62 -11.75 50.36
C SER A 347 -15.80 -12.27 49.52
N PRO A 348 -16.12 -13.58 49.52
CA PRO A 348 -17.38 -14.06 48.98
C PRO A 348 -18.58 -13.35 49.61
N ASN A 349 -19.68 -13.24 48.87
CA ASN A 349 -20.94 -12.72 49.41
C ASN A 349 -21.43 -13.63 50.54
N HIS A 350 -21.76 -13.04 51.69
CA HIS A 350 -22.30 -13.80 52.82
C HIS A 350 -23.81 -14.01 52.61
N ILE A 351 -24.25 -15.26 52.49
CA ILE A 351 -25.68 -15.60 52.52
C ILE A 351 -26.08 -15.68 53.99
N ALA A 352 -26.88 -14.72 54.46
CA ALA A 352 -27.49 -14.84 55.78
C ALA A 352 -28.49 -16.01 55.75
N GLY A 353 -28.60 -16.76 56.86
CA GLY A 353 -29.45 -17.96 57.00
C GLY A 353 -30.96 -17.77 56.77
N THR A 354 -31.40 -16.60 56.31
CA THR A 354 -32.78 -16.26 55.95
C THR A 354 -33.02 -16.18 54.43
N GLY A 355 -32.06 -16.62 53.59
CA GLY A 355 -32.25 -16.71 52.13
C GLY A 355 -32.23 -15.37 51.38
N ARG A 356 -31.91 -14.25 52.05
CA ARG A 356 -31.67 -12.95 51.40
C ARG A 356 -30.17 -12.64 51.34
N VAL A 357 -29.62 -12.53 50.13
CA VAL A 357 -28.27 -11.97 49.90
C VAL A 357 -28.31 -10.48 50.21
N ARG A 358 -27.72 -10.04 51.34
CA ARG A 358 -27.83 -8.63 51.78
C ARG A 358 -26.53 -7.95 52.23
N ALA A 359 -25.38 -8.63 52.25
CA ALA A 359 -24.11 -8.03 52.65
C ALA A 359 -23.19 -7.83 51.45
N LEU A 360 -22.70 -6.60 51.25
CA LEU A 360 -21.60 -6.31 50.33
C LEU A 360 -20.35 -7.14 50.73
N PRO A 361 -19.52 -7.54 49.75
CA PRO A 361 -18.27 -8.24 50.06
C PRO A 361 -17.35 -7.35 50.90
N ARG A 362 -16.58 -7.97 51.80
CA ARG A 362 -15.60 -7.27 52.63
C ARG A 362 -14.36 -7.00 51.79
N LEU A 363 -13.91 -5.74 51.78
CA LEU A 363 -12.64 -5.35 51.19
C LEU A 363 -11.53 -5.49 52.21
N ILE A 364 -10.53 -6.31 51.90
CA ILE A 364 -9.44 -6.63 52.81
C ILE A 364 -8.12 -6.45 52.05
N TYR A 365 -7.14 -5.82 52.69
CA TYR A 365 -5.77 -5.66 52.20
C TYR A 365 -4.80 -6.41 53.11
N SER A 366 -3.94 -7.26 52.53
CA SER A 366 -2.91 -7.98 53.27
C SER A 366 -1.62 -7.16 53.27
N LEU A 367 -1.19 -6.66 54.42
CA LEU A 367 -0.06 -5.75 54.55
C LEU A 367 0.83 -6.19 55.72
N SER A 368 2.11 -5.85 55.67
CA SER A 368 3.02 -6.12 56.79
C SER A 368 2.65 -5.31 58.03
N GLU A 369 3.05 -5.80 59.22
CA GLU A 369 2.80 -5.10 60.49
C GLU A 369 3.33 -3.66 60.49
N ALA A 370 4.39 -3.36 59.73
CA ALA A 370 4.96 -2.02 59.60
C ALA A 370 4.14 -1.08 58.70
N GLU A 371 3.38 -1.62 57.73
CA GLU A 371 2.58 -0.85 56.77
C GLU A 371 1.19 -0.52 57.32
N LEU A 372 0.64 -1.37 58.19
CA LEU A 372 -0.72 -1.22 58.73
C LEU A 372 -0.97 0.15 59.38
N PRO A 373 -0.09 0.72 60.22
CA PRO A 373 -0.33 2.04 60.82
C PRO A 373 -0.35 3.17 59.78
N VAL A 374 0.55 3.11 58.79
CA VAL A 374 0.65 4.12 57.73
C VAL A 374 -0.59 4.09 56.84
N PHE A 375 -1.03 2.89 56.46
CA PHE A 375 -2.22 2.70 55.65
C PHE A 375 -3.50 3.07 56.40
N GLY A 376 -3.62 2.71 57.69
CA GLY A 376 -4.75 3.11 58.53
C GLY A 376 -4.89 4.62 58.68
N ALA A 377 -3.77 5.34 58.85
CA ALA A 377 -3.77 6.80 58.86
C ALA A 377 -4.23 7.39 57.51
N HIS A 378 -3.83 6.78 56.39
CA HIS A 378 -4.30 7.19 55.07
C HIS A 378 -5.81 6.94 54.88
N LEU A 379 -6.33 5.77 55.25
CA LEU A 379 -7.77 5.48 55.20
C LEU A 379 -8.58 6.46 56.06
N THR A 380 -8.07 6.81 57.24
CA THR A 380 -8.71 7.81 58.13
C THR A 380 -8.81 9.18 57.44
N ARG A 381 -7.77 9.62 56.73
CA ARG A 381 -7.79 10.87 55.96
C ARG A 381 -8.81 10.87 54.84
N LEU A 382 -9.06 9.70 54.22
CA LEU A 382 -10.10 9.52 53.21
C LEU A 382 -11.51 9.39 53.81
N GLY A 383 -11.64 9.39 55.14
CA GLY A 383 -12.90 9.15 55.83
C GLY A 383 -13.38 7.69 55.77
N TYR A 384 -12.48 6.74 55.47
CA TYR A 384 -12.81 5.32 55.41
C TYR A 384 -12.58 4.64 56.77
N GLY A 385 -13.68 4.08 57.30
CA GLY A 385 -13.59 3.22 58.48
C GLY A 385 -12.75 1.99 58.18
N HIS A 386 -12.00 1.51 59.16
CA HIS A 386 -11.17 0.31 58.99
C HIS A 386 -10.94 -0.40 60.33
N THR A 387 -10.74 -1.71 60.29
CA THR A 387 -10.41 -2.53 61.46
C THR A 387 -9.36 -3.57 61.10
N PRO A 388 -8.46 -3.96 62.04
CA PRO A 388 -7.57 -5.10 61.84
C PRO A 388 -8.35 -6.36 61.44
N HIS A 389 -7.77 -7.15 60.54
CA HIS A 389 -8.33 -8.43 60.09
C HIS A 389 -7.26 -9.52 60.22
N GLY A 390 -7.16 -10.12 61.40
CA GLY A 390 -6.03 -11.00 61.72
C GLY A 390 -4.74 -10.19 61.95
N ARG A 391 -3.59 -10.85 61.78
CA ARG A 391 -2.28 -10.28 62.15
C ARG A 391 -1.70 -9.30 61.12
N ASN A 392 -1.87 -9.61 59.84
CA ASN A 392 -1.21 -8.91 58.71
C ASN A 392 -2.24 -8.46 57.65
N ALA A 393 -3.43 -8.03 58.08
CA ALA A 393 -4.40 -7.49 57.14
C ALA A 393 -5.33 -6.48 57.82
N VAL A 394 -5.98 -5.66 56.99
CA VAL A 394 -6.96 -4.67 57.40
C VAL A 394 -8.22 -4.81 56.57
N GLN A 395 -9.37 -4.74 57.23
CA GLN A 395 -10.67 -4.64 56.57
C GLN A 395 -11.05 -3.17 56.44
N VAL A 396 -11.48 -2.76 55.25
CA VAL A 396 -11.89 -1.39 54.92
C VAL A 396 -13.42 -1.33 54.76
N PHE A 397 -14.04 -0.32 55.35
CA PHE A 397 -15.48 -0.07 55.34
C PHE A 397 -15.81 1.14 54.48
N SER A 398 -16.11 0.90 53.21
CA SER A 398 -16.69 1.89 52.30
C SER A 398 -17.66 1.20 51.34
N ALA A 399 -18.96 1.34 51.57
CA ALA A 399 -19.98 0.71 50.73
C ALA A 399 -19.93 1.25 49.29
N THR A 400 -19.66 2.55 49.13
CA THR A 400 -19.54 3.21 47.83
C THR A 400 -18.34 2.68 47.06
N PHE A 401 -17.17 2.65 47.68
CA PHE A 401 -15.95 2.18 47.02
C PHE A 401 -16.02 0.68 46.69
N VAL A 402 -16.56 -0.15 47.59
CA VAL A 402 -16.77 -1.58 47.31
C VAL A 402 -17.71 -1.78 46.12
N ARG A 403 -18.81 -1.03 46.03
CA ARG A 403 -19.71 -1.08 44.87
C ARG A 403 -19.01 -0.63 43.60
N ALA A 404 -18.17 0.41 43.68
CA ALA A 404 -17.37 0.86 42.54
C ALA A 404 -16.40 -0.23 42.06
N LEU A 405 -15.65 -0.88 42.95
CA LEU A 405 -14.77 -1.99 42.60
C LEU A 405 -15.54 -3.14 41.93
N VAL A 406 -16.67 -3.57 42.50
CA VAL A 406 -17.49 -4.62 41.90
C VAL A 406 -18.00 -4.20 40.52
N GLY A 407 -18.50 -2.96 40.38
CA GLY A 407 -19.01 -2.42 39.11
C GLY A 407 -17.92 -2.25 38.04
N LEU A 408 -16.69 -1.99 38.46
CA LEU A 408 -15.51 -1.93 37.58
C LEU A 408 -15.00 -3.32 37.17
N GLY A 409 -15.58 -4.40 37.70
CA GLY A 409 -15.25 -5.77 37.34
C GLY A 409 -14.17 -6.42 38.21
N PHE A 410 -13.89 -5.89 39.41
CA PHE A 410 -13.01 -6.59 40.34
C PHE A 410 -13.67 -7.87 40.88
N PRO A 411 -12.96 -9.01 40.89
CA PRO A 411 -13.57 -10.30 41.23
C PRO A 411 -13.90 -10.41 42.73
N VAL A 412 -15.07 -11.01 43.01
CA VAL A 412 -15.56 -11.33 44.36
C VAL A 412 -15.29 -12.80 44.68
N GLY A 413 -14.77 -13.09 45.87
CA GLY A 413 -14.50 -14.47 46.32
C GLY A 413 -13.06 -14.95 46.10
N GLY A 414 -12.12 -14.02 45.93
CA GLY A 414 -10.72 -14.33 45.65
C GLY A 414 -10.43 -14.61 44.18
N ARG A 415 -9.15 -14.53 43.79
CA ARG A 415 -8.68 -14.78 42.42
C ARG A 415 -7.35 -15.52 42.42
N LYS A 416 -7.07 -16.31 41.38
CA LYS A 416 -5.75 -16.90 41.19
C LYS A 416 -4.76 -15.80 40.80
N ALA A 417 -3.56 -15.81 41.38
CA ALA A 417 -2.53 -14.82 41.09
C ALA A 417 -2.16 -14.74 39.59
N THR A 418 -2.29 -15.85 38.86
CA THR A 418 -2.04 -15.94 37.41
C THR A 418 -3.11 -15.26 36.55
N THR A 419 -4.27 -14.92 37.13
CA THR A 419 -5.43 -14.36 36.43
C THR A 419 -5.65 -12.88 36.72
N VAL A 420 -4.79 -12.26 37.56
CA VAL A 420 -4.91 -10.84 37.90
C VAL A 420 -4.75 -9.98 36.64
N THR A 421 -5.61 -8.98 36.47
CA THR A 421 -5.54 -7.98 35.39
C THR A 421 -5.95 -6.62 35.93
N ILE A 422 -5.63 -5.56 35.19
CA ILE A 422 -6.22 -4.24 35.40
C ILE A 422 -7.56 -4.22 34.64
N PRO A 423 -8.68 -3.92 35.32
CA PRO A 423 -9.95 -3.75 34.64
C PRO A 423 -9.92 -2.67 33.58
N GLU A 424 -10.53 -2.94 32.43
CA GLU A 424 -10.50 -2.07 31.27
C GLU A 424 -10.97 -0.63 31.54
N PRO A 425 -12.08 -0.37 32.27
CA PRO A 425 -12.52 1.00 32.49
C PRO A 425 -11.45 1.85 33.18
N LEU A 426 -10.66 1.25 34.08
CA LEU A 426 -9.58 1.97 34.76
C LEU A 426 -8.45 2.35 33.82
N LEU A 427 -8.20 1.58 32.75
CA LEU A 427 -7.14 1.83 31.75
C LEU A 427 -7.45 3.01 30.80
N LYS A 428 -8.69 3.50 30.79
CA LYS A 428 -9.15 4.64 29.96
C LYS A 428 -9.12 5.98 30.70
N GLN A 429 -8.73 5.99 31.98
CA GLN A 429 -8.71 7.20 32.79
C GLN A 429 -7.58 8.16 32.39
N PRO A 430 -7.64 9.44 32.80
CA PRO A 430 -6.55 10.40 32.60
C PRO A 430 -5.22 9.93 33.21
N LYS A 431 -4.09 10.44 32.70
CA LYS A 431 -2.75 10.01 33.11
C LYS A 431 -2.51 10.07 34.62
N GLU A 432 -2.96 11.12 35.31
CA GLU A 432 -2.80 11.26 36.76
C GLU A 432 -3.45 10.10 37.53
N HIS A 433 -4.66 9.72 37.17
CA HIS A 433 -5.39 8.61 37.81
C HIS A 433 -4.71 7.27 37.57
N LEU A 434 -4.14 7.08 36.36
CA LEU A 434 -3.36 5.90 36.01
C LEU A 434 -2.03 5.85 36.79
N LEU A 435 -1.38 6.98 37.02
CA LEU A 435 -0.17 7.07 37.85
C LEU A 435 -0.47 6.72 39.31
N ALA A 436 -1.60 7.19 39.84
CA ALA A 436 -2.05 6.82 41.19
C ALA A 436 -2.36 5.32 41.30
N LEU A 437 -3.03 4.74 40.30
CA LEU A 437 -3.26 3.29 40.19
C LEU A 437 -1.94 2.51 40.20
N VAL A 438 -0.96 2.95 39.40
CA VAL A 438 0.37 2.33 39.38
C VAL A 438 1.09 2.48 40.71
N ALA A 439 0.98 3.63 41.38
CA ALA A 439 1.58 3.86 42.69
C ALA A 439 1.07 2.84 43.73
N GLY A 440 -0.23 2.53 43.73
CA GLY A 440 -0.79 1.48 44.59
C GLY A 440 -0.22 0.09 44.31
N ILE A 441 -0.03 -0.25 43.03
CA ILE A 441 0.61 -1.53 42.64
C ILE A 441 2.08 -1.56 43.09
N VAL A 442 2.79 -0.44 42.94
CA VAL A 442 4.20 -0.32 43.36
C VAL A 442 4.35 -0.40 44.88
N ASP A 443 3.45 0.19 45.66
CA ASP A 443 3.50 0.10 47.11
C ASP A 443 3.24 -1.32 47.64
N GLY A 444 2.39 -2.10 46.96
CA GLY A 444 2.12 -3.49 47.33
C GLY A 444 3.18 -4.47 46.84
N ASP A 445 3.37 -4.57 45.52
CA ASP A 445 4.21 -5.59 44.88
C ASP A 445 5.60 -5.07 44.43
N GLY A 446 5.86 -3.78 44.59
CA GLY A 446 7.07 -3.14 44.12
C GLY A 446 8.27 -3.38 45.03
N SER A 447 9.39 -3.71 44.40
CA SER A 447 10.70 -3.81 45.06
C SER A 447 11.62 -2.69 44.59
N PHE A 448 12.21 -2.01 45.57
CA PHE A 448 13.21 -0.97 45.35
C PHE A 448 14.61 -1.61 45.43
N GLY A 449 15.22 -1.91 44.28
CA GLY A 449 16.51 -2.63 44.17
C GLY A 449 17.74 -1.73 44.40
N GLN A 450 18.87 -2.30 44.86
CA GLN A 450 20.18 -1.61 44.80
C GLN A 450 20.81 -1.96 43.44
N GLY A 451 21.11 -0.96 42.58
CA GLY A 451 21.81 -1.17 41.32
C GLY A 451 21.12 -0.64 40.04
N ARG A 452 21.35 -1.31 38.89
CA ARG A 452 20.99 -0.85 37.52
C ARG A 452 19.48 -0.79 37.19
N VAL A 453 18.60 -1.29 38.06
CA VAL A 453 17.13 -1.30 37.91
C VAL A 453 16.51 -0.77 39.20
N GLY A 454 15.84 0.38 39.14
CA GLY A 454 15.44 1.13 40.34
C GLY A 454 14.14 0.66 40.98
N ILE A 455 13.14 0.28 40.17
CA ILE A 455 11.82 -0.17 40.60
C ILE A 455 11.45 -1.43 39.82
N ARG A 456 11.02 -2.49 40.51
CA ARG A 456 10.59 -3.76 39.91
C ARG A 456 9.30 -4.26 40.54
N ILE A 457 8.31 -4.56 39.70
CA ILE A 457 7.06 -5.23 40.07
C ILE A 457 7.17 -6.70 39.64
N ALA A 458 6.83 -7.62 40.53
CA ALA A 458 6.84 -9.06 40.24
C ALA A 458 5.41 -9.61 40.27
N THR A 459 5.00 -10.33 39.22
CA THR A 459 3.65 -10.93 39.16
C THR A 459 3.69 -12.28 38.47
N SER A 460 2.77 -13.19 38.83
CA SER A 460 2.55 -14.44 38.09
C SER A 460 1.54 -14.29 36.95
N SER A 461 0.86 -13.15 36.86
CA SER A 461 -0.02 -12.85 35.73
C SER A 461 0.76 -12.24 34.58
N ARG A 462 0.82 -12.98 33.47
CA ARG A 462 1.37 -12.48 32.21
C ARG A 462 0.61 -11.24 31.73
N ARG A 463 -0.72 -11.27 31.80
CA ARG A 463 -1.59 -10.20 31.31
C ARG A 463 -1.39 -8.90 32.09
N LEU A 464 -1.30 -8.97 33.43
CA LEU A 464 -0.98 -7.79 34.25
C LEU A 464 0.40 -7.22 33.88
N ALA A 465 1.41 -8.08 33.72
CA ALA A 465 2.75 -7.65 33.37
C ALA A 465 2.80 -6.94 32.01
N GLU A 466 2.09 -7.47 31.01
CA GLU A 466 1.97 -6.87 29.68
C GLU A 466 1.18 -5.56 29.71
N GLN A 467 0.05 -5.50 30.43
CA GLN A 467 -0.75 -4.28 30.62
C GLN A 467 0.07 -3.15 31.26
N LEU A 468 0.76 -3.44 32.37
CA LEU A 468 1.64 -2.48 33.03
C LEU A 468 2.76 -2.02 32.10
N THR A 469 3.38 -2.94 31.37
CA THR A 469 4.46 -2.61 30.44
C THR A 469 3.97 -1.69 29.33
N ALA A 470 2.85 -2.00 28.68
CA ALA A 470 2.28 -1.19 27.61
C ALA A 470 1.82 0.18 28.11
N LEU A 471 1.10 0.21 29.25
CA LEU A 471 0.63 1.43 29.89
C LEU A 471 1.78 2.39 30.20
N LEU A 472 2.78 1.92 30.94
CA LEU A 472 3.94 2.73 31.32
C LEU A 472 4.78 3.17 30.12
N SER A 473 4.95 2.30 29.11
CA SER A 473 5.65 2.67 27.87
C SER A 473 4.91 3.78 27.12
N SER A 474 3.58 3.74 27.07
CA SER A 474 2.77 4.78 26.42
C SER A 474 2.87 6.15 27.11
N MET A 475 3.20 6.15 28.41
CA MET A 475 3.41 7.36 29.21
C MET A 475 4.87 7.86 29.17
N GLY A 476 5.71 7.27 28.30
CA GLY A 476 7.10 7.66 28.10
C GLY A 476 8.11 7.00 29.04
N HIS A 477 7.70 5.97 29.80
CA HIS A 477 8.62 5.26 30.69
C HIS A 477 9.28 4.07 30.01
N HIS A 478 10.59 3.91 30.20
CA HIS A 478 11.33 2.80 29.62
C HIS A 478 11.25 1.57 30.51
N ILE A 479 10.42 0.60 30.11
CA ILE A 479 10.13 -0.60 30.88
C ILE A 479 10.72 -1.84 30.22
N SER A 480 11.37 -2.69 31.02
CA SER A 480 11.79 -4.04 30.64
C SER A 480 10.85 -5.07 31.23
N LEU A 481 10.48 -6.06 30.42
CA LEU A 481 9.68 -7.21 30.83
C LEU A 481 10.54 -8.47 30.71
N LYS A 482 10.70 -9.22 31.79
CA LYS A 482 11.46 -10.48 31.80
C LYS A 482 10.64 -11.60 32.40
N ARG A 483 10.65 -12.77 31.77
CA ARG A 483 10.18 -14.00 32.39
C ARG A 483 11.17 -14.43 33.47
N ALA A 484 10.67 -14.84 34.62
CA ALA A 484 11.44 -15.36 35.74
C ALA A 484 10.78 -16.66 36.23
N THR A 485 11.56 -17.72 36.38
CA THR A 485 11.09 -18.98 36.97
C THR A 485 11.14 -18.88 38.49
N ARG A 486 10.02 -19.12 39.19
CA ARG A 486 9.98 -19.28 40.64
C ARG A 486 9.86 -20.75 41.01
N ALA A 487 10.53 -21.16 42.09
CA ALA A 487 10.24 -22.43 42.76
C ALA A 487 8.87 -22.33 43.42
N GLY A 488 7.93 -23.22 43.07
CA GLY A 488 6.64 -23.34 43.75
C GLY A 488 6.83 -23.83 45.19
N ARG A 489 5.91 -23.45 46.09
CA ARG A 489 5.84 -24.02 47.44
C ARG A 489 5.36 -25.47 47.34
N ASP A 490 6.07 -26.35 48.03
CA ASP A 490 5.78 -27.77 48.15
C ASP A 490 4.48 -27.98 48.95
N ASN A 491 3.49 -28.64 48.34
CA ASN A 491 2.23 -29.01 48.99
C ASN A 491 2.26 -30.47 49.50
N GLY A 492 3.44 -30.97 49.90
CA GLY A 492 3.57 -32.24 50.63
C GLY A 492 3.50 -33.50 49.78
N HIS A 493 3.55 -33.39 48.45
CA HIS A 493 3.59 -34.52 47.51
C HIS A 493 4.71 -34.33 46.47
N GLY A 494 5.97 -34.35 46.93
CA GLY A 494 7.12 -34.87 46.17
C GLY A 494 7.41 -34.30 44.77
N GLY A 495 7.14 -33.02 44.50
CA GLY A 495 7.51 -32.40 43.22
C GLY A 495 7.43 -30.87 43.23
N VAL A 496 8.55 -30.18 43.00
CA VAL A 496 8.61 -28.71 42.86
C VAL A 496 8.05 -28.32 41.49
N ALA A 497 6.78 -27.91 41.44
CA ALA A 497 6.23 -27.28 40.24
C ALA A 497 6.90 -25.90 40.04
N LYS A 498 7.69 -25.75 38.97
CA LYS A 498 8.18 -24.43 38.53
C LYS A 498 6.99 -23.64 38.00
N VAL A 499 6.72 -22.47 38.59
CA VAL A 499 5.66 -21.58 38.12
C VAL A 499 6.31 -20.40 37.40
N ASP A 500 5.83 -20.11 36.20
CA ASP A 500 6.26 -18.94 35.43
C ASP A 500 5.84 -17.64 36.15
N GLY A 501 6.80 -16.74 36.34
CA GLY A 501 6.61 -15.39 36.85
C GLY A 501 7.17 -14.33 35.89
N TRP A 502 6.81 -13.07 36.12
CA TRP A 502 7.16 -11.94 35.28
C TRP A 502 7.69 -10.80 36.13
N HIS A 503 8.78 -10.19 35.69
CA HIS A 503 9.37 -9.00 36.28
C HIS A 503 9.18 -7.82 35.34
N VAL A 504 8.40 -6.83 35.77
CA VAL A 504 8.25 -5.52 35.12
C VAL A 504 9.23 -4.57 35.79
N SER A 505 10.21 -4.07 35.05
CA SER A 505 11.37 -3.35 35.60
C SER A 505 11.56 -2.00 34.91
N VAL A 506 11.59 -0.93 35.69
CA VAL A 506 11.90 0.42 35.18
C VAL A 506 13.40 0.52 34.93
N LEU A 507 13.77 0.81 33.69
CA LEU A 507 15.17 0.92 33.28
C LEU A 507 15.82 2.17 33.87
N LYS A 508 17.14 2.11 34.12
CA LYS A 508 17.92 3.21 34.71
C LYS A 508 17.68 4.57 34.02
N SER A 509 17.46 4.60 32.71
CA SER A 509 17.19 5.86 31.99
C SER A 509 15.86 6.53 32.35
N SER A 510 14.95 5.81 33.01
CA SER A 510 13.58 6.27 33.30
C SER A 510 13.22 6.25 34.79
N VAL A 511 14.10 5.75 35.67
CA VAL A 511 13.82 5.64 37.12
C VAL A 511 13.48 6.99 37.75
N GLY A 512 14.26 8.04 37.49
CA GLY A 512 14.00 9.39 38.03
C GLY A 512 12.64 9.94 37.61
N PRO A 513 12.40 10.13 36.29
CA PRO A 513 11.11 10.64 35.79
C PRO A 513 9.91 9.79 36.20
N PHE A 514 10.07 8.46 36.29
CA PHE A 514 9.00 7.58 36.77
C PHE A 514 8.77 7.73 38.27
N ALA A 515 9.82 7.81 39.09
CA ALA A 515 9.69 8.05 40.52
C ALA A 515 9.01 9.39 40.78
N ASP A 516 9.42 10.47 40.11
CA ASP A 516 8.80 11.80 40.25
C ASP A 516 7.31 11.78 39.88
N ALA A 517 6.91 10.99 38.89
CA ALA A 517 5.53 10.86 38.46
C ALA A 517 4.63 10.11 39.46
N ILE A 518 5.17 9.12 40.20
CA ILE A 518 4.38 8.32 41.15
C ILE A 518 4.53 8.77 42.61
N LEU A 519 5.61 9.46 42.96
CA LEU A 519 5.93 9.94 44.31
C LEU A 519 4.79 10.72 44.99
N PRO A 520 4.04 11.59 44.28
CA PRO A 520 2.89 12.30 44.87
C PRO A 520 1.76 11.37 45.32
N HIS A 521 1.70 10.15 44.77
CA HIS A 521 0.60 9.19 44.99
C HIS A 521 1.00 8.02 45.90
N LEU A 522 2.28 7.84 46.24
CA LEU A 522 2.73 6.76 47.14
C LEU A 522 2.28 7.01 48.60
N VAL A 523 1.91 5.94 49.30
CA VAL A 523 1.40 6.00 50.68
C VAL A 523 2.20 5.12 51.63
N LEU A 524 2.49 3.86 51.28
CA LEU A 524 3.13 2.92 52.20
C LEU A 524 4.63 3.18 52.37
N HIS A 525 5.33 3.46 51.26
CA HIS A 525 6.80 3.61 51.27
C HIS A 525 7.31 4.96 50.72
N PRO A 526 6.71 6.13 51.04
CA PRO A 526 7.12 7.41 50.45
C PRO A 526 8.53 7.80 50.88
N ASP A 527 8.91 7.57 52.14
CA ASP A 527 10.25 7.94 52.64
C ASP A 527 11.34 6.99 52.16
N ARG A 528 11.05 5.71 51.96
CA ARG A 528 12.01 4.78 51.32
C ARG A 528 12.24 5.16 49.87
N ALA A 529 11.20 5.54 49.14
CA ALA A 529 11.34 6.07 47.79
C ALA A 529 12.13 7.39 47.82
N ARG A 530 11.70 8.38 48.61
CA ARG A 530 12.38 9.68 48.73
C ARG A 530 13.82 9.54 49.17
N THR A 531 14.15 8.79 50.21
CA THR A 531 15.53 8.62 50.70
C THR A 531 16.41 7.89 49.68
N ARG A 532 15.84 6.95 48.91
CA ARG A 532 16.59 6.19 47.91
C ARG A 532 16.78 6.96 46.60
N TYR A 533 15.92 7.93 46.32
CA TYR A 533 15.93 8.74 45.10
C TYR A 533 16.39 10.19 45.31
N ALA A 534 16.40 10.70 46.54
CA ALA A 534 16.89 12.04 46.91
C ALA A 534 18.40 12.12 46.68
N GLY A 535 18.82 13.12 45.91
CA GLY A 535 20.23 13.48 45.74
C GLY A 535 21.04 12.66 44.73
N ARG A 536 20.47 11.69 44.01
CA ARG A 536 21.21 10.89 42.99
C ARG A 536 21.00 11.32 41.53
N TRP A 537 20.16 12.32 41.28
CA TRP A 537 19.75 12.72 39.93
C TRP A 537 20.15 14.14 39.53
N ASP A 538 20.87 14.86 40.40
CA ASP A 538 21.44 16.17 40.09
C ASP A 538 22.80 16.07 39.37
N ASN A 539 22.84 15.27 38.31
CA ASN A 539 23.97 15.27 37.36
C ASN A 539 23.51 15.88 36.05
N GLY A 540 23.10 17.16 36.04
CA GLY A 540 23.13 18.05 34.87
C GLY A 540 22.55 17.55 33.53
N THR A 541 21.74 16.49 33.53
CA THR A 541 21.23 15.79 32.33
C THR A 541 19.71 15.62 32.37
N ALA A 542 19.08 15.94 33.50
CA ALA A 542 17.64 15.82 33.74
C ALA A 542 16.77 16.87 33.00
N ALA A 543 17.36 17.69 32.14
CA ALA A 543 16.63 18.59 31.25
C ALA A 543 17.38 18.87 29.95
N ARG A 544 17.91 17.86 29.26
CA ARG A 544 18.02 18.01 27.80
C ARG A 544 16.60 18.00 27.23
N LYS A 545 16.00 19.19 27.19
CA LYS A 545 14.88 19.55 26.31
C LYS A 545 15.11 18.86 24.96
N GLY A 546 14.31 17.84 24.63
CA GLY A 546 14.23 17.29 23.28
C GLY A 546 15.01 16.02 22.95
N THR A 547 15.61 15.28 23.90
CA THR A 547 16.11 13.92 23.57
C THR A 547 14.97 12.91 23.52
N LEU A 548 14.61 12.49 22.31
CA LEU A 548 13.66 11.41 22.00
C LEU A 548 13.91 10.15 22.85
N GLY A 549 12.83 9.48 23.26
CA GLY A 549 12.94 8.16 23.90
C GLY A 549 13.71 7.20 22.99
N HIS A 550 14.65 6.42 23.53
CA HIS A 550 15.55 5.58 22.74
C HIS A 550 15.40 4.08 23.06
N LEU A 551 15.17 3.29 22.02
CA LEU A 551 15.15 1.84 22.07
C LEU A 551 16.27 1.29 21.18
N TRP A 552 17.35 0.79 21.80
CA TRP A 552 18.48 0.22 21.05
C TRP A 552 18.09 -1.11 20.41
N ILE A 553 18.49 -1.33 19.17
CA ILE A 553 18.22 -2.56 18.42
C ILE A 553 19.23 -3.62 18.86
N LYS A 554 18.76 -4.70 19.51
CA LYS A 554 19.62 -5.79 19.98
C LYS A 554 19.72 -6.94 19.01
N ARG A 555 18.60 -7.32 18.39
CA ARG A 555 18.54 -8.45 17.47
C ARG A 555 17.41 -8.22 16.48
N VAL A 556 17.59 -8.67 15.25
CA VAL A 556 16.56 -8.71 14.21
C VAL A 556 16.58 -10.11 13.63
N GLU A 557 15.43 -10.76 13.53
CA GLU A 557 15.30 -12.14 13.07
C GLU A 557 14.07 -12.29 12.17
N GLU A 558 14.16 -13.13 11.14
CA GLU A 558 13.00 -13.53 10.34
C GLU A 558 12.23 -14.65 11.04
N VAL A 559 10.91 -14.65 10.89
CA VAL A 559 10.00 -15.60 11.55
C VAL A 559 8.91 -15.99 10.56
N ASP A 560 8.69 -17.29 10.37
CA ASP A 560 7.53 -17.76 9.61
C ASP A 560 6.22 -17.47 10.35
N PHE A 561 5.21 -17.01 9.62
CA PHE A 561 3.92 -16.62 10.17
C PHE A 561 2.77 -17.06 9.26
N ASP A 562 1.73 -17.59 9.88
CA ASP A 562 0.47 -17.95 9.24
C ASP A 562 -0.67 -17.50 10.16
N GLY A 563 -1.39 -16.46 9.76
CA GLY A 563 -2.42 -15.85 10.60
C GLY A 563 -2.88 -14.48 10.10
N TYR A 564 -3.28 -13.62 11.03
CA TYR A 564 -3.75 -12.27 10.74
C TYR A 564 -2.77 -11.22 11.26
N LEU A 565 -2.50 -10.24 10.42
CA LEU A 565 -1.80 -9.00 10.78
C LEU A 565 -2.79 -7.87 10.95
N TYR A 566 -2.37 -6.82 11.64
CA TYR A 566 -3.21 -5.70 12.02
C TYR A 566 -2.50 -4.39 11.76
N ASP A 567 -3.29 -3.35 11.49
CA ASP A 567 -2.80 -2.00 11.21
C ASP A 567 -3.86 -0.95 11.56
N LEU A 568 -3.43 0.31 11.73
CA LEU A 568 -4.29 1.47 11.96
C LEU A 568 -4.04 2.55 10.92
N THR A 569 -5.10 2.97 10.25
CA THR A 569 -5.11 4.28 9.59
C THR A 569 -5.34 5.35 10.64
N THR A 570 -4.48 6.36 10.68
CA THR A 570 -4.56 7.45 11.68
C THR A 570 -4.54 8.83 11.03
N SER A 571 -5.09 9.84 11.70
CA SER A 571 -5.20 11.22 11.18
C SER A 571 -3.86 11.90 10.95
N THR A 572 -2.84 11.48 11.67
CA THR A 572 -1.48 11.97 11.46
C THR A 572 -0.77 11.07 10.44
N GLY A 573 -1.10 9.77 10.42
CA GLY A 573 -0.39 8.70 9.72
C GLY A 573 0.57 7.92 10.63
N ASN A 574 0.77 8.31 11.90
CA ASN A 574 1.70 7.70 12.87
C ASN A 574 0.94 7.15 14.09
N TYR A 575 1.27 5.94 14.54
CA TYR A 575 1.10 5.54 15.94
C TYR A 575 2.41 5.00 16.52
N ALA A 576 2.49 4.77 17.85
CA ALA A 576 3.65 4.14 18.49
C ALA A 576 3.82 2.64 18.13
N ALA A 577 3.70 2.31 16.85
CA ALA A 577 4.31 1.24 16.08
C ALA A 577 4.06 1.59 14.59
N GLY A 578 4.91 2.45 14.04
CA GLY A 578 5.00 2.69 12.61
C GLY A 578 4.20 3.89 12.03
N ARG A 579 4.90 4.60 11.15
CA ARG A 579 4.45 5.31 9.93
C ARG A 579 5.59 5.07 8.97
N GLU A 580 5.34 4.70 7.71
CA GLU A 580 6.37 4.21 6.75
C GLU A 580 6.40 2.70 6.33
N GLY A 581 5.31 2.04 5.98
CA GLY A 581 5.31 0.79 5.17
C GLY A 581 5.61 0.98 3.64
N MET A 582 5.30 0.02 2.79
CA MET A 582 5.37 0.21 1.32
C MET A 582 4.09 0.61 0.60
N ALA A 583 4.15 1.77 -0.07
CA ALA A 583 3.05 2.38 -0.78
C ALA A 583 2.82 1.70 -2.14
N ALA A 584 1.58 1.26 -2.42
CA ALA A 584 1.13 0.93 -3.76
C ALA A 584 0.95 2.26 -4.48
N ILE A 585 2.05 2.89 -4.87
CA ILE A 585 1.97 4.11 -5.65
C ILE A 585 1.86 3.71 -7.11
N HIS A 586 0.67 3.23 -7.44
CA HIS A 586 0.13 3.19 -8.80
C HIS A 586 0.41 4.52 -9.53
N ASN A 587 0.34 5.65 -8.81
CA ASN A 587 0.76 6.93 -9.36
C ASN A 587 2.25 7.04 -9.69
N THR A 588 3.20 6.44 -8.94
CA THR A 588 4.64 6.54 -9.28
C THR A 588 4.88 5.89 -10.62
N TRP A 589 4.17 4.78 -10.88
CA TRP A 589 4.14 4.16 -12.20
C TRP A 589 3.57 5.13 -13.23
N CYS A 590 2.41 5.74 -12.97
CA CYS A 590 1.77 6.66 -13.90
C CYS A 590 2.62 7.91 -14.18
N LEU A 591 3.23 8.49 -13.15
CA LEU A 591 4.16 9.62 -13.21
C LEU A 591 5.42 9.25 -14.01
N SER A 592 5.95 8.04 -13.78
CA SER A 592 7.13 7.53 -14.49
C SER A 592 6.83 7.29 -15.97
N ALA A 593 5.68 6.68 -16.30
CA ALA A 593 5.25 6.44 -17.68
C ALA A 593 4.92 7.74 -18.44
N LEU A 594 4.36 8.75 -17.75
CA LEU A 594 4.03 10.04 -18.36
C LEU A 594 5.29 10.88 -18.59
N GLY A 595 6.07 11.11 -17.53
CA GLY A 595 7.16 12.10 -17.52
C GLY A 595 8.39 11.69 -16.71
N GLY A 596 8.56 10.40 -16.44
CA GLY A 596 9.74 9.88 -15.78
C GLY A 596 11.00 10.09 -16.61
N THR A 597 12.11 10.48 -15.97
CA THR A 597 13.42 10.50 -16.64
C THR A 597 13.90 9.07 -16.93
N LEU A 598 14.88 8.91 -17.82
CA LEU A 598 15.53 7.63 -18.04
C LEU A 598 16.01 6.99 -16.74
N TYR A 599 15.67 5.72 -16.56
CA TYR A 599 16.05 4.89 -15.43
C TYR A 599 16.25 3.44 -15.91
N GLN A 600 17.17 2.73 -15.28
CA GLN A 600 17.39 1.31 -15.54
C GLN A 600 16.81 0.50 -14.39
N ASP A 601 15.86 -0.39 -14.67
CA ASP A 601 15.44 -1.38 -13.68
C ASP A 601 16.56 -2.40 -13.49
N HIS A 602 17.30 -2.27 -12.39
CA HIS A 602 18.40 -3.15 -12.07
C HIS A 602 17.98 -4.62 -11.86
N ALA A 603 16.78 -4.86 -11.36
CA ALA A 603 16.32 -6.20 -11.04
C ALA A 603 15.82 -6.95 -12.28
N PHE A 604 14.97 -6.31 -13.09
CA PHE A 604 14.58 -6.90 -14.36
C PHE A 604 15.75 -6.96 -15.33
N SER A 605 16.72 -6.03 -15.25
CA SER A 605 17.98 -6.16 -16.00
C SER A 605 18.77 -7.41 -15.63
N GLN A 606 18.85 -7.74 -14.33
CA GLN A 606 19.53 -8.94 -13.86
C GLN A 606 18.81 -10.22 -14.31
N VAL A 607 17.48 -10.23 -14.27
CA VAL A 607 16.68 -11.40 -14.68
C VAL A 607 16.71 -11.60 -16.19
N ALA A 608 16.57 -10.53 -16.97
CA ALA A 608 16.57 -10.60 -18.43
C ALA A 608 17.99 -10.81 -19.01
N GLY A 609 19.05 -10.60 -18.22
CA GLY A 609 20.44 -10.66 -18.69
C GLY A 609 20.83 -9.53 -19.64
N VAL A 610 19.96 -8.53 -19.82
CA VAL A 610 20.16 -7.34 -20.65
C VAL A 610 19.58 -6.11 -19.94
N PRO A 611 20.06 -4.88 -20.22
CA PRO A 611 19.49 -3.69 -19.63
C PRO A 611 17.99 -3.54 -19.94
N VAL A 612 17.17 -3.41 -18.90
CA VAL A 612 15.75 -3.04 -18.97
C VAL A 612 15.65 -1.57 -18.61
N LEU A 613 15.28 -0.75 -19.58
CA LEU A 613 15.20 0.71 -19.44
C LEU A 613 13.74 1.16 -19.35
N CYS A 614 13.51 2.17 -18.53
CA CYS A 614 12.23 2.83 -18.33
C CYS A 614 12.41 4.33 -18.52
N GLU A 615 11.61 4.94 -19.40
CA GLU A 615 11.57 6.39 -19.61
C GLU A 615 10.13 6.79 -19.97
N GLY A 616 9.68 7.92 -19.46
CA GLY A 616 8.35 8.44 -19.77
C GLY A 616 8.27 9.07 -21.15
N MET A 617 7.05 9.28 -21.65
CA MET A 617 6.83 9.88 -22.97
C MET A 617 7.36 11.33 -23.05
N ALA A 618 7.15 12.11 -21.99
CA ALA A 618 7.49 13.53 -21.89
C ALA A 618 8.43 13.81 -20.71
N PRO A 619 9.71 13.38 -20.78
CA PRO A 619 10.61 13.33 -19.63
C PRO A 619 11.00 14.70 -19.06
N LEU A 620 10.73 15.81 -19.77
CA LEU A 620 11.04 17.18 -19.33
C LEU A 620 9.80 18.03 -19.01
N CYS A 621 8.60 17.44 -18.96
CA CYS A 621 7.38 18.15 -18.56
C CYS A 621 7.40 18.61 -17.09
N GLY A 622 6.70 19.68 -16.72
CA GLY A 622 6.50 20.04 -15.32
C GLY A 622 5.60 18.99 -14.65
N LEU A 623 6.16 18.13 -13.80
CA LEU A 623 5.45 16.99 -13.23
C LEU A 623 4.77 17.34 -11.90
N LEU A 624 3.46 17.13 -11.80
CA LEU A 624 2.67 17.30 -10.58
C LEU A 624 1.96 15.99 -10.23
N ALA A 625 2.00 15.60 -8.97
CA ALA A 625 1.22 14.50 -8.41
C ALA A 625 0.24 15.04 -7.38
N ILE A 626 -1.02 14.65 -7.47
CA ILE A 626 -2.02 14.94 -6.43
C ILE A 626 -2.53 13.60 -5.90
N LYS A 627 -2.26 13.33 -4.62
CA LYS A 627 -2.81 12.17 -3.93
C LYS A 627 -4.31 12.38 -3.70
N ALA A 628 -5.14 11.49 -4.23
CA ALA A 628 -6.59 11.51 -4.04
C ALA A 628 -7.17 10.14 -3.65
N LEU A 629 -6.44 9.04 -3.88
CA LEU A 629 -6.88 7.68 -3.56
C LEU A 629 -6.13 7.11 -2.35
N ASP A 630 -6.82 6.28 -1.55
CA ASP A 630 -6.23 5.65 -0.36
C ASP A 630 -5.59 4.28 -0.66
N PHE A 631 -4.74 3.83 0.25
CA PHE A 631 -3.70 2.82 0.02
C PHE A 631 -4.19 1.38 -0.12
N VAL A 632 -5.27 0.97 0.56
CA VAL A 632 -5.62 -0.46 0.59
C VAL A 632 -6.52 -0.86 -0.60
N ILE A 633 -7.25 0.05 -1.24
CA ILE A 633 -8.18 -0.34 -2.33
C ILE A 633 -8.11 0.60 -3.56
N GLY A 634 -7.26 1.63 -3.61
CA GLY A 634 -7.27 2.57 -4.73
C GLY A 634 -8.62 3.27 -4.91
N THR A 635 -9.36 3.44 -3.80
CA THR A 635 -10.67 4.07 -3.77
C THR A 635 -10.60 5.41 -3.05
N ALA A 636 -11.53 6.30 -3.38
CA ALA A 636 -11.76 7.53 -2.65
C ALA A 636 -13.23 7.94 -2.74
N PRO A 637 -13.74 8.65 -1.73
CA PRO A 637 -15.00 9.36 -1.86
C PRO A 637 -14.94 10.35 -3.03
N THR A 638 -16.04 10.47 -3.77
CA THR A 638 -16.20 11.46 -4.86
C THR A 638 -15.79 12.87 -4.44
N SER A 639 -16.04 13.27 -3.19
CA SER A 639 -15.64 14.58 -2.65
C SER A 639 -14.12 14.81 -2.63
N ILE A 640 -13.32 13.78 -2.33
CA ILE A 640 -11.86 13.86 -2.34
C ILE A 640 -11.35 13.95 -3.78
N LEU A 641 -11.95 13.19 -4.69
CA LEU A 641 -11.62 13.25 -6.11
C LEU A 641 -11.94 14.63 -6.70
N LEU A 642 -13.11 15.20 -6.38
CA LEU A 642 -13.47 16.56 -6.78
C LEU A 642 -12.52 17.62 -6.21
N SER A 643 -12.13 17.49 -4.94
CA SER A 643 -11.12 18.36 -4.30
C SER A 643 -9.76 18.27 -5.00
N ALA A 644 -9.35 17.07 -5.42
CA ALA A 644 -8.12 16.88 -6.20
C ALA A 644 -8.19 17.56 -7.57
N LEU A 645 -9.34 17.51 -8.25
CA LEU A 645 -9.57 18.20 -9.52
C LEU A 645 -9.56 19.73 -9.34
N GLU A 646 -10.15 20.23 -8.26
CA GLU A 646 -10.07 21.66 -7.88
C GLU A 646 -8.62 22.09 -7.64
N MET A 647 -7.84 21.28 -6.92
CA MET A 647 -6.41 21.51 -6.74
C MET A 647 -5.64 21.51 -8.07
N ALA A 648 -5.93 20.58 -8.97
CA ALA A 648 -5.31 20.55 -10.30
C ALA A 648 -5.61 21.85 -11.07
N LEU A 649 -6.85 22.33 -11.03
CA LEU A 649 -7.27 23.57 -11.64
C LEU A 649 -6.56 24.79 -11.01
N ALA A 650 -6.50 24.87 -9.68
CA ALA A 650 -5.80 25.92 -8.95
C ALA A 650 -4.28 25.94 -9.26
N GLN A 651 -3.71 24.76 -9.53
CA GLN A 651 -2.32 24.60 -9.95
C GLN A 651 -2.07 24.94 -11.42
N LYS A 652 -3.10 25.29 -12.20
CA LYS A 652 -3.02 25.66 -13.62
C LYS A 652 -2.27 24.59 -14.45
N VAL A 653 -2.70 23.34 -14.31
CA VAL A 653 -2.12 22.22 -15.06
C VAL A 653 -2.60 22.28 -16.52
N ASP A 654 -1.74 21.91 -17.47
CA ASP A 654 -2.06 21.92 -18.91
C ASP A 654 -2.64 20.59 -19.39
N VAL A 655 -2.18 19.50 -18.78
CA VAL A 655 -2.58 18.12 -19.07
C VAL A 655 -2.84 17.39 -17.76
N LEU A 656 -3.94 16.64 -17.69
CA LEU A 656 -4.35 15.89 -16.51
C LEU A 656 -4.56 14.42 -16.87
N SER A 657 -3.93 13.51 -16.14
CA SER A 657 -4.10 12.06 -16.28
C SER A 657 -4.87 11.52 -15.07
N LEU A 658 -6.00 10.86 -15.33
CA LEU A 658 -6.89 10.26 -14.34
C LEU A 658 -6.95 8.74 -14.58
N SER A 659 -6.20 7.98 -13.79
CA SER A 659 -6.09 6.53 -13.94
C SER A 659 -7.05 5.75 -13.02
N TRP A 660 -8.15 6.39 -12.65
CA TRP A 660 -9.22 5.89 -11.78
C TRP A 660 -10.60 6.13 -12.39
N GLY A 661 -11.58 5.40 -11.90
CA GLY A 661 -12.97 5.53 -12.32
C GLY A 661 -13.92 4.92 -11.29
N GLY A 662 -15.16 5.38 -11.28
CA GLY A 662 -16.23 4.85 -10.46
C GLY A 662 -17.54 4.69 -11.23
N PRO A 663 -18.60 4.20 -10.58
CA PRO A 663 -19.88 3.96 -11.22
C PRO A 663 -20.42 5.22 -11.91
N VAL A 664 -20.81 5.08 -13.18
CA VAL A 664 -21.53 6.14 -13.90
C VAL A 664 -22.87 6.39 -13.22
N SER A 665 -23.17 7.65 -12.94
CA SER A 665 -24.37 8.04 -12.20
C SER A 665 -25.24 9.01 -13.00
N GLY A 666 -26.56 8.91 -12.83
CA GLY A 666 -27.53 9.84 -13.40
C GLY A 666 -28.02 9.48 -14.82
N ALA A 667 -29.24 9.94 -15.13
CA ALA A 667 -29.90 9.65 -16.41
C ALA A 667 -29.30 10.42 -17.61
N THR A 668 -28.49 11.44 -17.35
CA THR A 668 -27.80 12.25 -18.37
C THR A 668 -26.37 12.54 -17.91
N PRO A 669 -25.43 12.87 -18.82
CA PRO A 669 -24.06 13.24 -18.42
C PRO A 669 -24.03 14.37 -17.39
N ALA A 670 -24.92 15.36 -17.51
CA ALA A 670 -24.98 16.50 -16.59
C ALA A 670 -25.42 16.14 -15.17
N ALA A 671 -26.02 14.95 -14.98
CA ALA A 671 -26.41 14.43 -13.66
C ALA A 671 -25.28 13.64 -12.98
N ASP A 672 -24.16 13.37 -13.67
CA ASP A 672 -22.99 12.74 -13.07
C ASP A 672 -22.22 13.76 -12.21
N PRO A 673 -21.81 13.38 -10.98
CA PRO A 673 -21.15 14.31 -10.05
C PRO A 673 -19.81 14.86 -10.56
N PHE A 674 -19.14 14.19 -11.50
CA PHE A 674 -17.88 14.68 -12.08
C PHE A 674 -18.07 15.64 -13.26
N TYR A 675 -19.27 15.73 -13.83
CA TYR A 675 -19.57 16.61 -14.98
C TYR A 675 -19.17 18.08 -14.77
N PRO A 676 -19.56 18.77 -13.67
CA PRO A 676 -19.21 20.18 -13.50
C PRO A 676 -17.69 20.39 -13.39
N ALA A 677 -16.97 19.47 -12.74
CA ALA A 677 -15.51 19.54 -12.64
C ALA A 677 -14.84 19.31 -13.99
N MET A 678 -15.31 18.33 -14.78
CA MET A 678 -14.82 18.08 -16.13
C MET A 678 -15.09 19.27 -17.08
N ALA A 679 -16.27 19.88 -16.97
CA ALA A 679 -16.62 21.08 -17.74
C ALA A 679 -15.74 22.28 -17.35
N ALA A 680 -15.45 22.47 -16.07
CA ALA A 680 -14.57 23.55 -15.60
C ALA A 680 -13.12 23.37 -16.08
N LEU A 681 -12.60 22.15 -16.04
CA LEU A 681 -11.26 21.83 -16.56
C LEU A 681 -11.17 22.05 -18.07
N ASP A 682 -12.16 21.60 -18.83
CA ASP A 682 -12.22 21.81 -20.28
C ASP A 682 -12.32 23.31 -20.64
N ALA A 683 -13.16 24.08 -19.93
CA ALA A 683 -13.27 25.53 -20.10
C ALA A 683 -11.97 26.28 -19.74
N ALA A 684 -11.19 25.76 -18.80
CA ALA A 684 -9.87 26.28 -18.46
C ALA A 684 -8.77 25.85 -19.47
N GLY A 685 -9.14 25.09 -20.51
CA GLY A 685 -8.22 24.60 -21.53
C GLY A 685 -7.37 23.42 -21.09
N VAL A 686 -7.69 22.76 -19.97
CA VAL A 686 -6.97 21.58 -19.47
C VAL A 686 -7.30 20.37 -20.33
N LEU A 687 -6.27 19.72 -20.87
CA LEU A 687 -6.44 18.49 -21.66
C LEU A 687 -6.51 17.30 -20.69
N VAL A 688 -7.71 16.73 -20.52
CA VAL A 688 -7.95 15.65 -19.56
C VAL A 688 -7.97 14.30 -20.26
N PHE A 689 -7.14 13.37 -19.79
CA PHE A 689 -7.15 11.96 -20.17
C PHE A 689 -7.70 11.13 -19.00
N ALA A 690 -8.69 10.28 -19.28
CA ALA A 690 -9.33 9.44 -18.27
C ALA A 690 -9.31 7.96 -18.71
N ALA A 691 -9.02 7.07 -17.77
CA ALA A 691 -9.09 5.64 -18.01
C ALA A 691 -10.51 5.20 -18.38
N ALA A 692 -10.63 4.27 -19.33
CA ALA A 692 -11.92 3.69 -19.68
C ALA A 692 -12.51 2.82 -18.57
N GLY A 693 -11.66 2.22 -17.72
CA GLY A 693 -12.04 1.24 -16.71
C GLY A 693 -11.55 -0.17 -17.06
N ASN A 694 -11.56 -1.09 -16.10
CA ASN A 694 -11.02 -2.46 -16.25
C ASN A 694 -12.07 -3.58 -16.19
N SER A 695 -13.35 -3.26 -16.46
CA SER A 695 -14.49 -4.18 -16.37
C SER A 695 -14.95 -4.75 -17.71
N GLY A 696 -14.12 -4.65 -18.77
CA GLY A 696 -14.38 -5.29 -20.06
C GLY A 696 -14.39 -6.84 -19.98
N PRO A 697 -14.68 -7.55 -21.10
CA PRO A 697 -14.86 -7.05 -22.47
C PRO A 697 -16.32 -6.75 -22.82
N GLY A 698 -17.23 -6.81 -21.85
CA GLY A 698 -18.65 -6.54 -22.04
C GLY A 698 -18.92 -5.11 -22.51
N ALA A 699 -20.01 -4.93 -23.26
CA ALA A 699 -20.48 -3.59 -23.62
C ALA A 699 -20.98 -2.84 -22.36
N SER A 700 -20.96 -1.50 -22.40
CA SER A 700 -21.42 -0.62 -21.32
C SER A 700 -20.71 -0.83 -19.98
N THR A 701 -19.38 -0.96 -20.04
CA THR A 701 -18.51 -1.22 -18.87
C THR A 701 -17.64 -0.03 -18.48
N LEU A 702 -17.88 1.14 -19.08
CA LEU A 702 -17.13 2.36 -18.84
C LEU A 702 -17.38 2.95 -17.45
N ASP A 703 -16.32 3.49 -16.86
CA ASP A 703 -16.37 4.21 -15.59
C ASP A 703 -16.47 5.74 -15.79
N SER A 704 -17.01 6.44 -14.80
CA SER A 704 -16.95 7.90 -14.69
C SER A 704 -15.64 8.32 -13.99
N PRO A 705 -14.92 9.37 -14.45
CA PRO A 705 -15.31 10.37 -15.45
C PRO A 705 -15.05 9.96 -16.90
N GLY A 706 -14.46 8.79 -17.18
CA GLY A 706 -14.17 8.31 -18.54
C GLY A 706 -15.40 8.21 -19.45
N ALA A 707 -16.59 8.02 -18.91
CA ALA A 707 -17.84 8.01 -19.68
C ALA A 707 -18.28 9.43 -20.14
N LEU A 708 -17.77 10.50 -19.51
CA LEU A 708 -18.21 11.86 -19.76
C LEU A 708 -17.69 12.40 -21.12
N PRO A 709 -18.39 13.37 -21.73
CA PRO A 709 -18.05 13.86 -23.06
C PRO A 709 -16.75 14.67 -23.11
N GLN A 710 -16.35 15.33 -22.02
CA GLN A 710 -15.20 16.23 -21.98
C GLN A 710 -13.84 15.49 -22.07
N PRO A 711 -13.50 14.51 -21.21
CA PRO A 711 -12.19 13.88 -21.22
C PRO A 711 -11.95 13.05 -22.50
N VAL A 712 -10.68 12.89 -22.87
CA VAL A 712 -10.20 11.90 -23.83
C VAL A 712 -10.09 10.55 -23.10
N THR A 713 -10.99 9.62 -23.41
CA THR A 713 -11.10 8.34 -22.73
C THR A 713 -10.18 7.31 -23.38
N VAL A 714 -9.37 6.64 -22.56
CA VAL A 714 -8.28 5.78 -23.03
C VAL A 714 -8.53 4.32 -22.66
N GLY A 715 -8.68 3.47 -23.68
CA GLY A 715 -8.67 2.00 -23.54
C GLY A 715 -7.25 1.42 -23.61
N ALA A 716 -7.13 0.10 -23.43
CA ALA A 716 -5.85 -0.61 -23.41
C ALA A 716 -5.72 -1.64 -24.54
N TRP A 717 -4.57 -1.69 -25.21
CA TRP A 717 -4.18 -2.81 -26.07
C TRP A 717 -2.94 -3.56 -25.55
N ASN A 718 -2.79 -4.80 -26.00
CA ASN A 718 -1.68 -5.67 -25.69
C ASN A 718 -0.50 -5.44 -26.64
N ALA A 719 0.50 -4.68 -26.20
CA ALA A 719 1.67 -4.34 -27.02
C ALA A 719 2.73 -5.45 -27.06
N LEU A 720 2.58 -6.54 -26.31
CA LEU A 720 3.54 -7.64 -26.29
C LEU A 720 3.48 -8.43 -27.60
N SER A 721 4.62 -8.79 -28.18
CA SER A 721 4.67 -9.56 -29.43
C SER A 721 4.43 -11.06 -29.24
N ASN A 722 4.44 -11.59 -28.00
CA ASN A 722 4.40 -13.03 -27.73
C ASN A 722 3.50 -13.44 -26.54
N SER A 723 2.47 -12.67 -26.21
CA SER A 723 1.59 -12.98 -25.08
C SER A 723 0.45 -13.95 -25.45
N PHE A 724 0.29 -15.01 -24.64
CA PHE A 724 -0.82 -15.97 -24.68
C PHE A 724 -1.69 -15.92 -23.41
N ASN A 725 -1.83 -14.75 -22.77
CA ASN A 725 -2.78 -14.58 -21.68
C ASN A 725 -4.17 -14.21 -22.24
N PRO A 726 -5.21 -15.04 -22.02
CA PRO A 726 -6.57 -14.74 -22.48
C PRO A 726 -7.11 -13.39 -21.99
N MET A 727 -6.63 -12.86 -20.86
CA MET A 727 -7.05 -11.56 -20.33
C MET A 727 -6.50 -10.37 -21.14
N PHE A 728 -5.35 -10.54 -21.79
CA PHE A 728 -4.72 -9.48 -22.61
C PHE A 728 -5.09 -9.59 -24.08
N GLY A 729 -5.59 -10.75 -24.50
CA GLY A 729 -5.82 -11.03 -25.91
C GLY A 729 -4.51 -11.28 -26.67
N ALA A 730 -4.62 -11.46 -27.98
CA ALA A 730 -3.46 -11.65 -28.84
C ALA A 730 -2.58 -10.38 -28.90
N ALA A 731 -1.33 -10.54 -29.32
CA ALA A 731 -0.45 -9.43 -29.68
C ALA A 731 -1.16 -8.43 -30.61
N GLY A 732 -1.09 -7.15 -30.25
CA GLY A 732 -1.72 -6.06 -30.98
C GLY A 732 -3.23 -5.93 -30.77
N SER A 733 -3.89 -6.81 -30.01
CA SER A 733 -5.35 -6.70 -29.80
C SER A 733 -5.71 -5.83 -28.59
N VAL A 734 -6.91 -5.26 -28.60
CA VAL A 734 -7.49 -4.60 -27.42
C VAL A 734 -7.58 -5.61 -26.29
N CYS A 735 -7.13 -5.23 -25.09
CA CYS A 735 -7.15 -6.09 -23.92
C CYS A 735 -8.59 -6.44 -23.55
N ASN A 736 -8.82 -7.67 -23.09
CA ASN A 736 -10.17 -8.09 -22.72
C ASN A 736 -10.66 -7.35 -21.47
N PHE A 737 -9.78 -6.98 -20.53
CA PHE A 737 -10.17 -6.15 -19.38
C PHE A 737 -10.55 -4.71 -19.77
N SER A 738 -10.15 -4.21 -20.94
CA SER A 738 -10.41 -2.81 -21.32
C SER A 738 -11.91 -2.58 -21.46
N SER A 739 -12.43 -1.64 -20.69
CA SER A 739 -13.86 -1.30 -20.71
C SER A 739 -14.29 -0.70 -22.04
N ARG A 740 -15.57 -0.90 -22.36
CA ARG A 740 -16.13 -0.68 -23.69
C ARG A 740 -17.44 0.08 -23.60
N GLY A 741 -17.68 0.88 -24.61
CA GLY A 741 -18.96 1.55 -24.81
C GLY A 741 -20.09 0.59 -25.21
N PRO A 742 -21.27 1.15 -25.55
CA PRO A 742 -21.57 2.58 -25.45
C PRO A 742 -21.59 3.03 -23.99
N THR A 743 -21.48 4.33 -23.75
CA THR A 743 -21.81 4.90 -22.44
C THR A 743 -23.28 4.60 -22.08
N PRO A 744 -23.68 4.68 -20.81
CA PRO A 744 -25.09 4.57 -20.42
C PRO A 744 -26.02 5.58 -21.13
N TRP A 745 -25.46 6.64 -21.72
CA TRP A 745 -26.17 7.67 -22.48
C TRP A 745 -26.09 7.47 -24.00
N GLY A 746 -25.57 6.33 -24.48
CA GLY A 746 -25.54 5.96 -25.90
C GLY A 746 -24.33 6.46 -26.69
N ALA A 747 -23.43 7.24 -26.09
CA ALA A 747 -22.23 7.74 -26.77
C ALA A 747 -21.17 6.63 -26.99
N VAL A 748 -20.45 6.71 -28.11
CA VAL A 748 -19.35 5.79 -28.44
C VAL A 748 -18.08 6.16 -27.69
N LYS A 749 -17.51 5.21 -26.95
CA LYS A 749 -16.30 5.33 -26.13
C LYS A 749 -15.60 3.95 -26.05
N PRO A 750 -14.28 3.86 -25.78
CA PRO A 750 -13.33 4.95 -25.50
C PRO A 750 -13.09 5.85 -26.73
N ASP A 751 -12.36 6.95 -26.57
CA ASP A 751 -11.98 7.81 -27.72
C ASP A 751 -10.75 7.25 -28.45
N CYS A 752 -9.81 6.68 -27.71
CA CYS A 752 -8.60 6.05 -28.23
C CYS A 752 -8.15 4.88 -27.37
N VAL A 753 -7.09 4.21 -27.82
CA VAL A 753 -6.38 3.15 -27.08
C VAL A 753 -4.88 3.44 -27.06
N ALA A 754 -4.22 2.94 -26.02
CA ALA A 754 -2.77 2.95 -25.88
C ALA A 754 -2.28 1.63 -25.23
N PRO A 755 -0.97 1.31 -25.25
CA PRO A 755 -0.42 0.12 -24.61
C PRO A 755 -0.79 0.04 -23.13
N GLY A 756 -1.33 -1.08 -22.67
CA GLY A 756 -1.75 -1.22 -21.27
C GLY A 756 -1.56 -2.61 -20.66
N ALA A 757 -0.88 -3.54 -21.33
CA ALA A 757 -0.68 -4.90 -20.84
C ALA A 757 0.79 -5.17 -20.48
N ILE A 758 1.06 -5.40 -19.19
CA ILE A 758 2.34 -5.87 -18.63
C ILE A 758 3.51 -4.99 -19.07
N ILE A 759 3.46 -3.74 -18.62
CA ILE A 759 4.46 -2.72 -18.97
C ILE A 759 5.20 -2.31 -17.70
N ASP A 760 6.52 -2.41 -17.76
CA ASP A 760 7.43 -2.06 -16.69
C ASP A 760 7.71 -0.54 -16.62
N SER A 761 7.62 0.01 -15.41
CA SER A 761 7.96 1.40 -15.10
C SER A 761 8.23 1.58 -13.62
N GLY A 762 8.85 2.72 -13.25
CA GLY A 762 9.24 3.04 -11.89
C GLY A 762 8.10 2.99 -10.88
N VAL A 763 8.32 2.34 -9.74
CA VAL A 763 7.40 2.27 -8.60
C VAL A 763 8.14 2.63 -7.31
N SER A 764 7.43 3.10 -6.30
CA SER A 764 7.99 3.22 -4.95
C SER A 764 7.86 1.86 -4.25
N ALA A 765 8.99 1.24 -3.92
CA ALA A 765 9.14 0.05 -3.08
C ALA A 765 7.85 -0.79 -2.87
N PHE A 766 7.72 -1.88 -3.64
CA PHE A 766 6.62 -2.89 -3.69
C PHE A 766 5.26 -2.44 -4.22
N SER A 767 4.71 -3.25 -5.13
CA SER A 767 3.27 -3.35 -5.38
C SER A 767 2.76 -4.71 -4.89
N GLU A 768 1.81 -4.73 -3.97
CA GLU A 768 1.08 -5.95 -3.60
C GLU A 768 -0.28 -6.05 -4.32
N MET A 769 -0.51 -5.27 -5.39
CA MET A 769 -1.65 -5.58 -6.25
C MET A 769 -1.41 -6.93 -6.91
N ALA A 770 -2.48 -7.72 -7.00
CA ALA A 770 -2.63 -8.97 -7.76
C ALA A 770 -2.22 -8.90 -9.26
N VAL A 771 -1.58 -7.81 -9.69
CA VAL A 771 -1.09 -7.51 -11.03
C VAL A 771 0.44 -7.47 -11.08
N SER A 772 1.16 -7.62 -9.96
CA SER A 772 2.59 -7.97 -10.01
C SER A 772 2.71 -9.43 -10.40
N TYR A 773 2.78 -9.69 -11.70
CA TYR A 773 3.02 -11.03 -12.23
C TYR A 773 4.40 -11.58 -11.87
N THR A 774 5.27 -10.76 -11.26
CA THR A 774 6.68 -11.07 -11.04
C THR A 774 6.98 -11.46 -9.59
N GLN A 775 6.05 -11.22 -8.65
CA GLN A 775 6.14 -11.50 -7.21
C GLN A 775 7.49 -11.12 -6.56
N ARG A 776 8.17 -10.07 -7.06
CA ARG A 776 9.48 -9.63 -6.55
C ARG A 776 9.51 -8.15 -6.15
N PRO A 777 10.29 -7.80 -5.12
CA PRO A 777 10.30 -6.44 -4.56
C PRO A 777 11.34 -5.51 -5.19
N HIS A 778 10.94 -4.62 -6.11
CA HIS A 778 11.89 -3.75 -6.82
C HIS A 778 11.40 -2.30 -7.06
N GLU A 779 12.32 -1.46 -7.56
CA GLU A 779 12.15 -0.03 -7.87
C GLU A 779 11.36 0.23 -9.16
N ALA A 780 11.03 -0.80 -9.93
CA ALA A 780 10.09 -0.78 -11.05
C ALA A 780 9.20 -2.04 -11.04
N ASN A 781 8.06 -2.00 -11.72
CA ASN A 781 7.22 -3.17 -11.89
C ASN A 781 6.37 -3.19 -13.17
N ALA A 782 6.21 -4.39 -13.73
CA ALA A 782 5.35 -4.66 -14.88
C ALA A 782 3.90 -4.92 -14.46
N ILE A 783 3.01 -3.99 -14.81
CA ILE A 783 1.58 -4.03 -14.46
C ILE A 783 0.69 -3.82 -15.69
N ALA A 784 -0.60 -4.12 -15.54
CA ALA A 784 -1.59 -4.06 -16.62
C ALA A 784 -2.87 -3.34 -16.19
N GLY A 785 -3.45 -2.54 -17.09
CA GLY A 785 -4.70 -1.82 -16.88
C GLY A 785 -4.88 -0.67 -17.87
N THR A 786 -6.11 -0.18 -18.01
CA THR A 786 -6.37 1.12 -18.68
C THR A 786 -5.71 2.27 -17.93
N SER A 787 -5.46 2.07 -16.65
CA SER A 787 -4.64 2.91 -15.81
C SER A 787 -3.17 3.01 -16.25
N MET A 788 -2.65 2.02 -17.00
CA MET A 788 -1.31 2.06 -17.60
C MET A 788 -1.32 2.73 -18.98
N SER A 789 -2.40 2.57 -19.74
CA SER A 789 -2.53 3.18 -21.06
C SER A 789 -2.79 4.69 -21.01
N THR A 790 -3.53 5.14 -19.99
CA THR A 790 -3.88 6.57 -19.78
C THR A 790 -2.67 7.49 -19.64
N PRO A 791 -1.69 7.27 -18.74
CA PRO A 791 -0.53 8.15 -18.59
C PRO A 791 0.38 8.16 -19.83
N GLN A 792 0.42 7.08 -20.60
CA GLN A 792 1.16 7.03 -21.88
C GLN A 792 0.47 7.89 -22.94
N ALA A 793 -0.85 7.78 -23.08
CA ALA A 793 -1.64 8.65 -23.96
C ALA A 793 -1.56 10.12 -23.53
N ALA A 794 -1.65 10.39 -22.23
CA ALA A 794 -1.46 11.73 -21.67
C ALA A 794 -0.06 12.28 -21.97
N GLY A 795 0.97 11.43 -21.90
CA GLY A 795 2.33 11.74 -22.30
C GLY A 795 2.44 12.18 -23.76
N ILE A 796 1.81 11.45 -24.71
CA ILE A 796 1.70 11.91 -26.10
C ILE A 796 0.93 13.23 -26.20
N GLY A 797 -0.13 13.41 -25.40
CA GLY A 797 -0.87 14.66 -25.28
C GLY A 797 -0.01 15.84 -24.82
N VAL A 798 0.94 15.63 -23.90
CA VAL A 798 1.92 16.64 -23.46
C VAL A 798 2.85 17.05 -24.59
N LEU A 799 3.36 16.09 -25.36
CA LEU A 799 4.22 16.37 -26.51
C LEU A 799 3.46 17.14 -27.60
N ALA A 800 2.25 16.69 -27.92
CA ALA A 800 1.36 17.34 -28.88
C ALA A 800 1.00 18.76 -28.41
N ARG A 801 0.66 18.95 -27.12
CA ARG A 801 0.41 20.27 -26.51
C ARG A 801 1.59 21.22 -26.70
N GLN A 802 2.81 20.75 -26.38
CA GLN A 802 4.02 21.55 -26.54
C GLN A 802 4.22 21.96 -28.00
N ALA A 803 4.07 21.00 -28.92
CA ALA A 803 4.22 21.25 -30.36
C ALA A 803 3.17 22.20 -30.90
N HIS A 804 1.91 22.05 -30.50
CA HIS A 804 0.80 22.89 -30.93
C HIS A 804 1.02 24.35 -30.50
N ALA A 805 1.44 24.55 -29.25
CA ALA A 805 1.77 25.87 -28.74
C ALA A 805 2.98 26.47 -29.47
N LYS A 806 4.05 25.69 -29.66
CA LYS A 806 5.29 26.17 -30.30
C LYS A 806 5.13 26.50 -31.78
N LEU A 807 4.35 25.70 -32.51
CA LEU A 807 4.25 25.79 -33.97
C LEU A 807 3.07 26.65 -34.43
N LEU A 808 1.96 26.66 -33.68
CA LEU A 808 0.74 27.36 -34.07
C LEU A 808 0.36 28.51 -33.12
N GLY A 809 1.01 28.64 -31.96
CA GLY A 809 0.59 29.59 -30.92
C GLY A 809 -0.77 29.24 -30.31
N LYS A 810 -1.19 27.97 -30.36
CA LYS A 810 -2.53 27.51 -29.94
C LYS A 810 -2.48 26.42 -28.86
N THR A 811 -3.52 26.41 -28.04
CA THR A 811 -3.75 25.45 -26.96
C THR A 811 -4.54 24.26 -27.48
N LEU A 812 -3.90 23.09 -27.67
CA LEU A 812 -4.55 21.85 -28.12
C LEU A 812 -5.67 21.31 -27.21
N THR A 813 -6.92 21.32 -27.64
CA THR A 813 -8.08 20.91 -26.82
C THR A 813 -8.40 19.42 -26.89
N SER A 814 -9.19 18.90 -25.92
CA SER A 814 -9.71 17.53 -25.94
C SER A 814 -10.54 17.23 -27.20
N ALA A 815 -11.30 18.23 -27.67
CA ALA A 815 -12.09 18.13 -28.90
C ALA A 815 -11.19 18.01 -30.15
N GLU A 816 -10.11 18.77 -30.23
CA GLU A 816 -9.13 18.66 -31.33
C GLU A 816 -8.41 17.32 -31.31
N VAL A 817 -8.05 16.78 -30.15
CA VAL A 817 -7.47 15.44 -30.04
C VAL A 817 -8.43 14.37 -30.56
N LYS A 818 -9.72 14.45 -30.21
CA LYS A 818 -10.76 13.53 -30.71
C LYS A 818 -10.96 13.67 -32.22
N ALA A 819 -11.05 14.91 -32.72
CA ALA A 819 -11.18 15.19 -34.15
C ALA A 819 -9.97 14.70 -34.94
N MET A 820 -8.76 14.87 -34.40
CA MET A 820 -7.52 14.36 -34.95
C MET A 820 -7.55 12.85 -35.10
N LEU A 821 -7.96 12.12 -34.05
CA LEU A 821 -8.07 10.66 -34.09
C LEU A 821 -9.07 10.21 -35.15
N VAL A 822 -10.24 10.87 -35.24
CA VAL A 822 -11.25 10.56 -36.26
C VAL A 822 -10.74 10.84 -37.67
N ALA A 823 -10.05 11.96 -37.87
CA ALA A 823 -9.50 12.32 -39.16
C ALA A 823 -8.41 11.35 -39.63
N ALA A 824 -7.59 10.86 -38.70
CA ALA A 824 -6.49 9.94 -39.01
C ALA A 824 -6.96 8.49 -39.22
N ASN A 825 -7.90 8.02 -38.39
CA ASN A 825 -8.19 6.59 -38.26
C ASN A 825 -9.66 6.22 -38.56
N GLY A 826 -10.51 7.20 -38.84
CA GLY A 826 -11.93 6.99 -39.12
C GLY A 826 -12.84 7.06 -37.88
N PRO A 827 -14.16 6.82 -38.07
CA PRO A 827 -15.15 6.96 -37.01
C PRO A 827 -14.89 6.01 -35.84
N PRO A 828 -15.18 6.42 -34.59
CA PRO A 828 -14.90 5.62 -33.43
C PRO A 828 -15.87 4.43 -33.30
N ASN A 829 -15.45 3.40 -32.56
CA ASN A 829 -16.34 2.32 -32.11
C ASN A 829 -16.20 2.06 -30.61
N ASN A 830 -17.10 1.23 -30.07
CA ASN A 830 -17.20 0.94 -28.65
C ASN A 830 -16.05 0.12 -28.06
N VAL A 831 -15.09 -0.33 -28.88
CA VAL A 831 -14.00 -1.23 -28.46
C VAL A 831 -12.68 -0.48 -28.35
N TYR A 832 -12.31 0.29 -29.37
CA TYR A 832 -11.03 0.99 -29.44
C TYR A 832 -11.14 2.47 -29.80
N GLY A 833 -12.35 3.03 -29.82
CA GLY A 833 -12.57 4.38 -30.29
C GLY A 833 -12.08 4.55 -31.72
N SER A 834 -11.36 5.63 -31.96
CA SER A 834 -10.68 5.91 -33.24
C SER A 834 -9.23 5.40 -33.24
N GLY A 835 -8.91 4.36 -32.46
CA GLY A 835 -7.61 3.69 -32.52
C GLY A 835 -6.51 4.35 -31.70
N ALA A 836 -5.26 4.25 -32.17
CA ALA A 836 -4.08 4.63 -31.42
C ALA A 836 -3.84 6.15 -31.36
N LEU A 837 -3.58 6.68 -30.17
CA LEU A 837 -2.99 8.01 -30.04
C LEU A 837 -1.46 7.91 -30.08
N THR A 838 -0.87 8.26 -31.23
CA THR A 838 0.59 8.26 -31.45
C THR A 838 1.09 9.64 -31.89
N TRP A 839 2.40 9.85 -31.78
CA TRP A 839 3.03 11.05 -32.31
C TRP A 839 2.82 11.21 -33.82
N ASP A 840 2.83 10.11 -34.58
CA ASP A 840 2.61 10.14 -36.03
C ASP A 840 1.20 10.55 -36.42
N VAL A 841 0.19 10.13 -35.65
CA VAL A 841 -1.19 10.61 -35.83
C VAL A 841 -1.25 12.12 -35.65
N TYR A 842 -0.56 12.67 -34.65
CA TYR A 842 -0.47 14.12 -34.46
C TYR A 842 0.27 14.82 -35.60
N ARG A 843 1.43 14.31 -36.04
CA ARG A 843 2.21 14.91 -37.14
C ARG A 843 1.42 14.92 -38.46
N ALA A 844 0.78 13.80 -38.79
CA ALA A 844 -0.03 13.68 -40.01
C ALA A 844 -1.22 14.65 -39.97
N TRP A 845 -1.89 14.76 -38.83
CA TRP A 845 -2.99 15.71 -38.66
C TRP A 845 -2.53 17.16 -38.71
N LEU A 846 -1.40 17.50 -38.08
CA LEU A 846 -0.82 18.85 -38.14
C LEU A 846 -0.51 19.26 -39.59
N SER A 847 0.09 18.34 -40.36
CA SER A 847 0.39 18.57 -41.77
C SER A 847 -0.88 18.75 -42.61
N THR A 848 -1.87 17.88 -42.42
CA THR A 848 -3.11 17.92 -43.21
C THR A 848 -4.04 19.08 -42.86
N GLN A 849 -4.19 19.42 -41.57
CA GLN A 849 -5.08 20.50 -41.14
C GLN A 849 -4.45 21.88 -41.20
N TYR A 850 -3.16 22.00 -40.90
CA TYR A 850 -2.49 23.29 -40.74
C TYR A 850 -1.37 23.53 -41.75
N GLY A 851 -1.03 22.56 -42.59
CA GLY A 851 0.07 22.68 -43.56
C GLY A 851 1.46 22.77 -42.90
N VAL A 852 1.57 22.35 -41.63
CA VAL A 852 2.81 22.45 -40.83
C VAL A 852 3.45 21.07 -40.66
N THR A 853 4.75 20.98 -40.96
CA THR A 853 5.54 19.74 -40.85
C THR A 853 6.56 19.87 -39.72
N ILE A 854 6.84 18.76 -39.03
CA ILE A 854 7.80 18.64 -37.94
C ILE A 854 9.03 17.86 -38.40
#